data_AF-A0A0B4BS68-F1
#
_entry.id   AF-A0A0B4BS68-F1
#
_cell.length_a   1.000
_cell.length_b   1.000
_cell.length_c   1.000
_cell.angle_alpha   90.00
_cell.angle_beta   90.00
_cell.angle_gamma   90.00
#
_symmetry.space_group_name_H-M   'P 1'
#
loop_
_entity.id
_entity.type
_entity.pdbx_description
1 polymer ?
#
loop_
_entity_poly.entity_id
_entity_poly.type
_entity_poly.pdbx_seq_one_letter_code
_entity_poly.pdbx_strand_id
1 'polypeptide(L)'
;MQTIEWEVVNRFGPFATQKDPANLFERYKLAPGENFEDWHKRLSAGGLPSPYRAALKAGQHENMHWDQRTKQHRAKILSYVRNENDASTTITAVARVASQSDCTWSFQGEMTTQPCELGFLFQVPLSGAKLQVTFDGKEIEEPINPNHVVIIGMGDSYASGEGNPDYPGDWKSGQTLPGNNELEWLVDYKNRLVSPAEAPDAKSNHWVDDTCHRSFYSHQSLTALKIASENPHAYVSFLHYACTGAEAFDGLLVPQYQAWGKGIYVPYSQVNFAIRELCQDGKPLGEAAPIYEAVSKKETGGINIRAFHRRGGPGNRPRSHSNLIPNPELDNFSRFTQSIREKNNGHFPQSGLLTCATGKIRTPDYVLLNEGGNSMGFADIVQYFVVPTQWKLGIVGNLLFPEVCPSPEYRVASKDNRQLDRYCKRLDKKINYHSGDLTNGQTGSLGMKDRYTLLFNILEHRLGLEPKQIVMAQYPDPLRDTASPSPVCEPLASTDFRVPGDAPKVFNPQGAWYGLKAAASKGLIRTLSDLPGRNFRRWQFNLTASEAGLALKQFDELREVLSNTARDRGISFVCETRDAFVGYGWWKGSRGNLPNTKPYWAVWDWNPYAYESETRAIRTGNDTVITQPGDKRITGAVHPNLTGHRLIAQLVYDKIWGSQ
;
A
#
# COMPACT_ATOMS: atom_id res chain seq x y z
N MET A 1 41.92 -6.90 17.97
CA MET A 1 41.83 -5.71 18.85
C MET A 1 40.56 -5.86 19.65
N GLN A 2 40.57 -5.53 20.95
CA GLN A 2 39.31 -5.40 21.69
C GLN A 2 38.61 -4.14 21.17
N THR A 3 37.33 -4.26 20.86
CA THR A 3 36.48 -3.18 20.33
C THR A 3 35.21 -3.07 21.15
N ILE A 4 34.54 -1.93 21.09
CA ILE A 4 33.22 -1.75 21.68
C ILE A 4 32.18 -2.30 20.70
N GLU A 5 31.53 -3.41 21.05
CA GLU A 5 30.37 -3.87 20.29
C GLU A 5 29.17 -3.03 20.67
N TRP A 6 28.47 -2.45 19.69
CA TRP A 6 27.28 -1.65 19.98
C TRP A 6 26.18 -1.87 18.95
N GLU A 7 24.95 -1.59 19.35
CA GLU A 7 23.81 -1.62 18.45
C GLU A 7 22.73 -0.65 18.90
N VAL A 8 21.96 -0.14 17.95
CA VAL A 8 20.75 0.64 18.22
C VAL A 8 19.67 -0.32 18.71
N VAL A 9 19.02 0.03 19.83
CA VAL A 9 18.05 -0.85 20.50
C VAL A 9 16.71 -0.89 19.75
N ASN A 10 16.14 0.28 19.43
CA ASN A 10 15.00 0.37 18.50
C ASN A 10 15.48 0.97 17.18
N ARG A 11 15.61 0.13 16.16
CA ARG A 11 16.12 0.54 14.83
C ARG A 11 15.04 1.01 13.90
N PHE A 12 13.76 0.78 14.23
CA PHE A 12 12.63 1.09 13.36
C PHE A 12 11.87 2.31 13.88
N GLY A 13 12.06 3.45 13.22
CA GLY A 13 11.49 4.73 13.61
C GLY A 13 9.98 4.73 13.87
N PRO A 14 9.13 4.05 13.06
CA PRO A 14 7.70 3.95 13.32
C PRO A 14 7.31 3.33 14.67
N PHE A 15 8.22 2.64 15.37
CA PHE A 15 7.98 2.13 16.73
C PHE A 15 8.32 3.13 17.82
N ALA A 16 8.98 4.25 17.52
CA ALA A 16 9.43 5.22 18.52
C ALA A 16 8.29 5.86 19.34
N THR A 17 7.05 5.85 18.85
CA THR A 17 5.87 6.35 19.59
C THR A 17 5.25 5.30 20.52
N GLN A 18 5.71 4.06 20.48
CA GLN A 18 5.16 2.98 21.28
C GLN A 18 5.64 3.09 22.72
N LYS A 19 4.89 2.49 23.66
CA LYS A 19 5.22 2.53 25.09
C LYS A 19 6.58 1.92 25.41
N ASP A 20 6.91 0.82 24.72
CA ASP A 20 8.21 0.15 24.81
C ASP A 20 8.72 -0.16 23.39
N PRO A 21 9.37 0.82 22.73
CA PRO A 21 9.86 0.64 21.37
C PRO A 21 10.92 -0.45 21.24
N ALA A 22 11.74 -0.63 22.28
CA ALA A 22 12.82 -1.62 22.32
C ALA A 22 12.27 -3.04 22.30
N ASN A 23 11.36 -3.36 23.24
CA ASN A 23 10.73 -4.68 23.29
C ASN A 23 9.91 -4.96 22.03
N LEU A 24 9.21 -3.94 21.51
CA LEU A 24 8.45 -4.09 20.29
C LEU A 24 9.35 -4.38 19.09
N PHE A 25 10.44 -3.64 18.93
CA PHE A 25 11.40 -3.91 17.87
C PHE A 25 11.99 -5.31 18.01
N GLU A 26 12.41 -5.73 19.20
CA GLU A 26 12.93 -7.08 19.43
C GLU A 26 11.94 -8.18 19.07
N ARG A 27 10.65 -7.97 19.34
CA ARG A 27 9.61 -8.92 18.96
C ARG A 27 9.48 -9.05 17.44
N TYR A 28 9.43 -7.92 16.73
CA TYR A 28 9.09 -7.87 15.30
C TYR A 28 10.28 -7.87 14.36
N LYS A 29 11.50 -7.59 14.82
CA LYS A 29 12.67 -7.64 13.95
C LYS A 29 12.85 -9.05 13.40
N LEU A 30 13.44 -9.13 12.21
CA LEU A 30 13.90 -10.41 11.67
C LEU A 30 15.18 -10.82 12.42
N ALA A 31 15.28 -12.09 12.77
CA ALA A 31 16.52 -12.65 13.30
C ALA A 31 17.59 -12.69 12.19
N PRO A 32 18.89 -12.72 12.53
CA PRO A 32 19.95 -12.82 11.52
C PRO A 32 19.71 -14.00 10.56
N GLY A 33 19.66 -13.71 9.25
CA GLY A 33 19.40 -14.70 8.21
C GLY A 33 17.94 -15.18 8.08
N GLU A 34 17.01 -14.65 8.88
CA GLU A 34 15.59 -14.99 8.80
C GLU A 34 14.95 -14.35 7.56
N ASN A 35 14.21 -15.14 6.80
CA ASN A 35 13.36 -14.65 5.71
C ASN A 35 11.95 -14.31 6.24
N PHE A 36 11.15 -13.63 5.43
CA PHE A 36 9.79 -13.24 5.83
C PHE A 36 8.82 -14.41 6.07
N GLU A 37 9.07 -15.58 5.47
CA GLU A 37 8.25 -16.76 5.75
C GLU A 37 8.45 -17.26 7.18
N ASP A 38 9.70 -17.40 7.60
CA ASP A 38 10.05 -17.88 8.94
C ASP A 38 9.70 -16.83 10.01
N TRP A 39 9.86 -15.54 9.69
CA TRP A 39 9.34 -14.44 10.49
C TRP A 39 7.83 -14.54 10.72
N HIS A 40 7.06 -14.83 9.66
CA HIS A 40 5.61 -14.98 9.74
C HIS A 40 5.24 -16.21 10.59
N LYS A 41 5.89 -17.36 10.37
CA LYS A 41 5.69 -18.57 11.20
C LYS A 41 5.90 -18.27 12.68
N ARG A 42 7.03 -17.65 13.02
CA ARG A 42 7.42 -17.32 14.40
C ARG A 42 6.40 -16.42 15.08
N LEU A 43 5.99 -15.33 14.43
CA LEU A 43 5.04 -14.40 15.01
C LEU A 43 3.60 -14.92 15.03
N SER A 44 3.22 -15.74 14.04
CA SER A 44 1.90 -16.37 13.98
C SER A 44 1.66 -17.31 15.16
N ALA A 45 2.70 -17.95 15.70
CA ALA A 45 2.58 -18.77 16.92
C ALA A 45 2.08 -17.96 18.13
N GLY A 46 2.36 -16.66 18.17
CA GLY A 46 1.84 -15.69 19.13
C GLY A 46 0.60 -14.93 18.66
N GLY A 47 -0.06 -15.39 17.60
CA GLY A 47 -1.28 -14.80 17.01
C GLY A 47 -1.06 -13.60 16.07
N LEU A 48 0.18 -13.11 15.92
CA LEU A 48 0.56 -11.98 15.06
C LEU A 48 -0.45 -10.80 15.09
N PRO A 49 -0.69 -10.17 16.25
CA PRO A 49 -1.40 -8.90 16.25
C PRO A 49 -0.57 -7.85 15.50
N SER A 50 -1.18 -6.79 14.97
CA SER A 50 -0.38 -5.64 14.50
C SER A 50 0.31 -4.98 15.71
N PRO A 51 1.52 -4.41 15.55
CA PRO A 51 2.13 -3.55 16.56
C PRO A 51 1.22 -2.39 16.99
N TYR A 52 0.28 -1.97 16.14
CA TYR A 52 -0.64 -0.88 16.40
C TYR A 52 -2.02 -1.33 16.90
N ARG A 53 -2.31 -2.64 16.92
CA ARG A 53 -3.65 -3.19 17.25
C ARG A 53 -4.18 -2.68 18.59
N ALA A 54 -3.35 -2.70 19.64
CA ALA A 54 -3.75 -2.27 20.97
C ALA A 54 -4.08 -0.78 21.01
N ALA A 55 -3.27 0.05 20.35
CA ALA A 55 -3.48 1.48 20.26
C ALA A 55 -4.76 1.83 19.49
N LEU A 56 -4.99 1.18 18.34
CA LEU A 56 -6.18 1.34 17.53
C LEU A 56 -7.46 0.93 18.29
N LYS A 57 -7.44 -0.25 18.94
CA LYS A 57 -8.57 -0.74 19.73
C LYS A 57 -8.92 0.19 20.90
N ALA A 58 -7.91 0.81 21.52
CA ALA A 58 -8.10 1.72 22.65
C ALA A 58 -8.35 3.18 22.24
N GLY A 59 -8.27 3.52 20.95
CA GLY A 59 -8.27 4.92 20.50
C GLY A 59 -7.08 5.73 21.02
N GLN A 60 -5.97 5.08 21.36
CA GLN A 60 -4.73 5.68 21.89
C GLN A 60 -3.89 6.22 20.73
N HIS A 61 -4.34 7.32 20.16
CA HIS A 61 -3.70 7.92 18.99
C HIS A 61 -2.25 8.36 19.24
N GLU A 62 -1.88 8.64 20.49
CA GLU A 62 -0.52 9.04 20.90
C GLU A 62 0.53 7.96 20.63
N ASN A 63 0.13 6.68 20.65
CA ASN A 63 1.04 5.56 20.40
C ASN A 63 1.22 5.27 18.90
N MET A 64 0.43 5.91 18.03
CA MET A 64 0.53 5.77 16.57
C MET A 64 1.62 6.69 16.00
N HIS A 65 2.39 6.22 15.02
CA HIS A 65 3.39 7.04 14.31
C HIS A 65 2.75 8.04 13.34
N TRP A 66 1.52 7.77 12.89
CA TRP A 66 0.69 8.65 12.08
C TRP A 66 -0.47 9.21 12.90
N ASP A 67 -0.76 10.51 12.76
CA ASP A 67 -1.96 11.13 13.30
C ASP A 67 -3.00 11.31 12.19
N GLN A 68 -4.02 10.46 12.20
CA GLN A 68 -5.11 10.48 11.22
C GLN A 68 -5.97 11.76 11.26
N ARG A 69 -6.01 12.48 12.39
CA ARG A 69 -6.80 13.72 12.50
C ARG A 69 -6.10 14.89 11.84
N THR A 70 -4.79 15.01 12.09
CA THR A 70 -3.97 16.09 11.54
C THR A 70 -3.34 15.72 10.19
N LYS A 71 -3.51 14.46 9.76
CA LYS A 71 -2.98 13.92 8.50
C LYS A 71 -1.48 14.18 8.37
N GLN A 72 -0.71 13.78 9.37
CA GLN A 72 0.75 13.92 9.40
C GLN A 72 1.41 12.85 10.27
N HIS A 73 2.68 12.58 10.04
CA HIS A 73 3.47 11.81 11.02
C HIS A 73 3.62 12.60 12.33
N ARG A 74 3.72 11.89 13.45
CA ARG A 74 3.88 12.51 14.78
C ARG A 74 5.15 13.34 14.85
N ALA A 75 5.11 14.42 15.65
CA ALA A 75 6.27 15.30 15.85
C ALA A 75 7.54 14.54 16.28
N LYS A 76 7.42 13.51 17.13
CA LYS A 76 8.54 12.65 17.53
C LYS A 76 9.16 11.90 16.34
N ILE A 77 8.36 11.46 15.37
CA ILE A 77 8.86 10.80 14.16
C ILE A 77 9.57 11.82 13.27
N LEU A 78 8.91 12.98 13.08
CA LEU A 78 9.43 14.05 12.23
C LEU A 78 10.70 14.71 12.78
N SER A 79 10.92 14.71 14.10
CA SER A 79 12.14 15.28 14.69
C SER A 79 13.39 14.53 14.26
N TYR A 80 13.33 13.20 14.10
CA TYR A 80 14.48 12.42 13.62
C TYR A 80 14.93 12.84 12.22
N VAL A 81 13.99 13.23 11.37
CA VAL A 81 14.25 13.58 9.98
C VAL A 81 14.59 15.05 9.82
N ARG A 82 13.88 15.94 10.52
CA ARG A 82 14.04 17.39 10.40
C ARG A 82 15.23 17.92 11.17
N ASN A 83 15.59 17.26 12.28
CA ASN A 83 16.60 17.72 13.23
C ASN A 83 17.71 16.68 13.42
N GLU A 84 18.01 15.85 12.41
CA GLU A 84 18.99 14.76 12.52
C GLU A 84 20.40 15.23 12.94
N ASN A 85 20.75 16.48 12.65
CA ASN A 85 22.03 17.09 13.00
C ASN A 85 22.03 17.76 14.39
N ASP A 86 20.88 17.86 15.05
CA ASP A 86 20.78 18.43 16.39
C ASP A 86 21.25 17.41 17.43
N ALA A 87 22.16 17.80 18.32
CA ALA A 87 22.69 16.93 19.37
C ALA A 87 21.60 16.43 20.35
N SER A 88 20.46 17.11 20.43
CA SER A 88 19.30 16.66 21.22
C SER A 88 18.47 15.56 20.56
N THR A 89 18.64 15.35 19.24
CA THR A 89 17.97 14.27 18.51
C THR A 89 18.73 12.96 18.76
N THR A 90 18.36 12.30 19.85
CA THR A 90 19.03 11.09 20.32
C THR A 90 18.21 9.83 20.09
N ILE A 91 18.92 8.70 19.98
CA ILE A 91 18.39 7.35 19.96
C ILE A 91 19.07 6.51 21.03
N THR A 92 18.41 5.44 21.46
CA THR A 92 18.97 4.54 22.47
C THR A 92 19.84 3.48 21.83
N ALA A 93 21.07 3.36 22.28
CA ALA A 93 22.01 2.31 21.91
C ALA A 93 22.43 1.50 23.14
N VAL A 94 22.91 0.28 22.90
CA VAL A 94 23.55 -0.56 23.91
C VAL A 94 24.97 -0.86 23.46
N ALA A 95 25.94 -0.72 24.37
CA ALA A 95 27.34 -1.07 24.15
C ALA A 95 27.77 -2.22 25.07
N ARG A 96 28.70 -3.05 24.59
CA ARG A 96 29.21 -4.24 25.27
C ARG A 96 30.70 -4.40 24.98
N VAL A 97 31.42 -4.98 25.94
CA VAL A 97 32.77 -5.47 25.76
C VAL A 97 32.88 -6.86 26.38
N ALA A 98 33.69 -7.73 25.77
CA ALA A 98 33.91 -9.08 26.27
C ALA A 98 34.90 -9.07 27.43
N SER A 99 34.40 -8.82 28.65
CA SER A 99 35.15 -9.00 29.91
C SER A 99 34.21 -9.44 31.04
N GLN A 100 34.78 -10.10 32.05
CA GLN A 100 34.11 -10.46 33.30
C GLN A 100 34.39 -9.45 34.44
N SER A 101 35.21 -8.42 34.17
CA SER A 101 35.49 -7.36 35.15
C SER A 101 34.33 -6.38 35.27
N ASP A 102 34.51 -5.38 36.14
CA ASP A 102 33.72 -4.16 36.05
C ASP A 102 34.21 -3.29 34.88
N CYS A 103 33.26 -2.62 34.23
CA CYS A 103 33.46 -1.67 33.15
C CYS A 103 33.08 -0.28 33.64
N THR A 104 34.00 0.67 33.51
CA THR A 104 33.73 2.10 33.73
C THR A 104 33.52 2.77 32.38
N TRP A 105 32.26 3.04 32.05
CA TRP A 105 31.84 3.73 30.84
C TRP A 105 31.88 5.25 31.05
N SER A 106 32.37 5.99 30.06
CA SER A 106 32.39 7.45 30.02
C SER A 106 31.73 7.92 28.73
N PHE A 107 30.63 8.67 28.86
CA PHE A 107 29.85 9.17 27.73
C PHE A 107 29.37 10.59 28.01
N GLN A 108 29.71 11.54 27.13
CA GLN A 108 29.35 12.97 27.26
C GLN A 108 29.70 13.60 28.63
N GLY A 109 30.76 13.10 29.28
CA GLY A 109 31.22 13.59 30.59
C GLY A 109 30.58 12.91 31.80
N GLU A 110 29.60 12.02 31.59
CA GLU A 110 29.03 11.17 32.64
C GLU A 110 29.79 9.85 32.72
N MET A 111 30.06 9.37 33.95
CA MET A 111 30.74 8.10 34.19
C MET A 111 29.81 7.11 34.90
N THR A 112 29.79 5.87 34.45
CA THR A 112 29.02 4.77 35.07
C THR A 112 29.88 3.51 35.17
N THR A 113 29.98 2.94 36.38
CA THR A 113 30.66 1.66 36.60
C THR A 113 29.64 0.55 36.84
N GLN A 114 29.73 -0.53 36.07
CA GLN A 114 28.86 -1.70 36.17
C GLN A 114 29.61 -2.97 35.70
N PRO A 115 29.16 -4.18 36.07
CA PRO A 115 29.72 -5.41 35.50
C PRO A 115 29.69 -5.36 33.96
N CYS A 116 30.80 -5.72 33.30
CA CYS A 116 30.91 -5.69 31.84
C CYS A 116 29.91 -6.63 31.14
N GLU A 117 29.43 -7.66 31.84
CA GLU A 117 28.36 -8.57 31.36
C GLU A 117 27.02 -7.84 31.15
N LEU A 118 26.81 -6.71 31.83
CA LEU A 118 25.66 -5.84 31.62
C LEU A 118 25.95 -4.90 30.46
N GLY A 119 25.10 -4.93 29.43
CA GLY A 119 25.16 -3.94 28.36
C GLY A 119 24.93 -2.52 28.89
N PHE A 120 25.77 -1.58 28.47
CA PHE A 120 25.63 -0.17 28.83
C PHE A 120 24.63 0.50 27.89
N LEU A 121 23.48 0.92 28.43
CA LEU A 121 22.46 1.64 27.69
C LEU A 121 22.72 3.15 27.77
N PHE A 122 22.72 3.83 26.62
CA PHE A 122 22.97 5.27 26.54
C PHE A 122 22.17 5.90 25.40
N GLN A 123 21.94 7.21 25.48
CA GLN A 123 21.29 8.00 24.43
C GLN A 123 22.36 8.65 23.56
N VAL A 124 22.50 8.21 22.32
CA VAL A 124 23.47 8.76 21.37
C VAL A 124 22.78 9.70 20.39
N PRO A 125 23.34 10.90 20.10
CA PRO A 125 22.87 11.74 19.02
C PRO A 125 22.91 10.99 17.67
N LEU A 126 21.94 11.24 16.79
CA LEU A 126 22.00 10.71 15.41
C LEU A 126 23.25 11.20 14.66
N SER A 127 23.76 12.39 15.00
CA SER A 127 25.01 12.93 14.49
C SER A 127 26.28 12.25 15.04
N GLY A 128 26.12 11.34 16.00
CA GLY A 128 27.20 10.56 16.61
C GLY A 128 27.83 11.21 17.84
N ALA A 129 28.54 10.40 18.61
CA ALA A 129 29.33 10.82 19.78
C ALA A 129 30.44 9.80 20.09
N LYS A 130 31.45 10.21 20.86
CA LYS A 130 32.48 9.29 21.35
C LYS A 130 32.01 8.56 22.60
N LEU A 131 32.28 7.28 22.67
CA LEU A 131 32.09 6.44 23.86
C LEU A 131 33.43 5.89 24.31
N GLN A 132 33.69 6.00 25.61
CA GLN A 132 34.90 5.47 26.22
C GLN A 132 34.54 4.41 27.27
N VAL A 133 35.37 3.39 27.38
CA VAL A 133 35.24 2.34 28.39
C VAL A 133 36.60 1.95 28.95
N THR A 134 36.67 1.80 30.26
CA THR A 134 37.84 1.33 31.00
C THR A 134 37.54 0.02 31.71
N PHE A 135 38.30 -1.02 31.41
CA PHE A 135 38.16 -2.37 31.98
C PHE A 135 39.49 -3.13 31.89
N ASP A 136 39.76 -4.06 32.81
CA ASP A 136 41.02 -4.83 32.84
C ASP A 136 42.31 -3.98 32.75
N GLY A 137 42.30 -2.76 33.31
CA GLY A 137 43.40 -1.81 33.23
C GLY A 137 43.66 -1.21 31.85
N LYS A 138 42.75 -1.42 30.89
CA LYS A 138 42.76 -0.86 29.54
C LYS A 138 41.68 0.18 29.39
N GLU A 139 41.94 1.14 28.51
CA GLU A 139 41.00 2.19 28.13
C GLU A 139 40.82 2.16 26.61
N ILE A 140 39.57 2.15 26.16
CA ILE A 140 39.19 2.11 24.74
C ILE A 140 38.23 3.27 24.50
N GLU A 141 38.45 4.02 23.42
CA GLU A 141 37.54 5.06 22.94
C GLU A 141 37.14 4.72 21.50
N GLU A 142 35.83 4.74 21.21
CA GLU A 142 35.31 4.54 19.86
C GLU A 142 34.26 5.59 19.49
N PRO A 143 34.24 6.06 18.22
CA PRO A 143 33.14 6.87 17.71
C PRO A 143 31.90 6.01 17.49
N ILE A 144 30.81 6.35 18.17
CA ILE A 144 29.49 5.76 17.96
C ILE A 144 28.73 6.64 16.99
N ASN A 145 28.62 6.19 15.74
CA ASN A 145 27.98 6.93 14.66
C ASN A 145 26.80 6.13 14.10
N PRO A 146 25.57 6.39 14.58
CA PRO A 146 24.38 5.78 14.01
C PRO A 146 24.23 6.09 12.52
N ASN A 147 23.95 5.07 11.72
CA ASN A 147 23.58 5.27 10.32
C ASN A 147 22.09 5.62 10.22
N HIS A 148 21.77 6.90 10.00
CA HIS A 148 20.37 7.33 9.84
C HIS A 148 19.89 7.13 8.40
N VAL A 149 18.96 6.21 8.19
CA VAL A 149 18.39 5.89 6.87
C VAL A 149 16.96 6.40 6.79
N VAL A 150 16.69 7.34 5.89
CA VAL A 150 15.35 7.90 5.66
C VAL A 150 14.74 7.23 4.43
N ILE A 151 13.67 6.47 4.63
CA ILE A 151 12.92 5.80 3.57
C ILE A 151 11.52 6.39 3.52
N ILE A 152 11.03 6.72 2.33
CA ILE A 152 9.63 7.10 2.15
C ILE A 152 8.91 6.08 1.28
N GLY A 153 7.67 5.75 1.62
CA GLY A 153 6.82 4.86 0.83
C GLY A 153 5.72 5.64 0.12
N MET A 154 5.58 5.45 -1.19
CA MET A 154 4.57 6.06 -2.04
C MET A 154 3.92 5.02 -2.94
N GLY A 155 2.69 5.27 -3.38
CA GLY A 155 2.01 4.38 -4.31
C GLY A 155 0.52 4.27 -4.08
N ASP A 156 -0.05 3.23 -4.67
CA ASP A 156 -1.47 2.93 -4.67
C ASP A 156 -1.88 1.97 -3.54
N SER A 157 -2.98 1.26 -3.72
CA SER A 157 -3.52 0.30 -2.75
C SER A 157 -2.61 -0.92 -2.52
N TYR A 158 -1.80 -1.32 -3.51
CA TYR A 158 -0.81 -2.40 -3.34
C TYR A 158 0.36 -1.93 -2.47
N ALA A 159 0.67 -0.62 -2.49
CA ALA A 159 1.67 -0.01 -1.61
C ALA A 159 1.14 0.31 -0.21
N SER A 160 -0.15 0.68 -0.09
CA SER A 160 -0.74 1.13 1.19
C SER A 160 -0.96 -0.02 2.16
N GLY A 161 -1.34 -1.19 1.65
CA GLY A 161 -1.69 -2.36 2.44
C GLY A 161 -3.19 -2.69 2.46
N GLU A 162 -3.99 -2.15 1.53
CA GLU A 162 -5.41 -2.45 1.40
C GLU A 162 -5.68 -3.97 1.44
N GLY A 163 -6.77 -4.39 2.11
CA GLY A 163 -7.01 -5.80 2.46
C GLY A 163 -6.34 -6.29 3.76
N ASN A 164 -5.49 -5.48 4.41
CA ASN A 164 -4.75 -5.87 5.63
C ASN A 164 -4.84 -4.83 6.76
N PRO A 165 -6.03 -4.57 7.33
CA PRO A 165 -6.19 -3.66 8.47
C PRO A 165 -5.40 -4.12 9.70
N ASP A 166 -4.69 -3.21 10.36
CA ASP A 166 -3.97 -3.46 11.61
C ASP A 166 -4.89 -3.98 12.74
N TYR A 167 -6.15 -3.56 12.72
CA TYR A 167 -7.22 -4.10 13.55
C TYR A 167 -8.35 -4.66 12.65
N PRO A 168 -8.26 -5.95 12.24
CA PRO A 168 -9.25 -6.57 11.36
C PRO A 168 -10.59 -6.76 12.08
N GLY A 169 -11.64 -7.05 11.32
CA GLY A 169 -12.98 -7.32 11.84
C GLY A 169 -12.98 -8.35 12.96
N ASP A 170 -13.43 -7.94 14.15
CA ASP A 170 -13.54 -8.79 15.34
C ASP A 170 -14.98 -9.32 15.44
N TRP A 171 -15.18 -10.64 15.35
CA TRP A 171 -16.50 -11.26 15.21
C TRP A 171 -16.96 -11.92 16.52
N LYS A 172 -18.27 -11.83 16.82
CA LYS A 172 -18.87 -12.48 17.99
C LYS A 172 -18.79 -14.00 17.87
N SER A 173 -18.58 -14.69 18.99
CA SER A 173 -18.63 -16.15 19.04
C SER A 173 -20.02 -16.70 18.69
N GLY A 174 -20.09 -17.92 18.17
CA GLY A 174 -21.35 -18.59 17.82
C GLY A 174 -22.02 -18.12 16.52
N GLN A 175 -21.46 -17.12 15.83
CA GLN A 175 -21.88 -16.64 14.50
C GLN A 175 -21.48 -17.55 13.32
N THR A 176 -22.38 -18.36 12.78
CA THR A 176 -22.10 -19.17 11.58
C THR A 176 -22.59 -18.49 10.32
N LEU A 177 -21.86 -18.68 9.22
CA LEU A 177 -22.31 -18.32 7.88
C LEU A 177 -23.27 -19.41 7.34
N PRO A 178 -24.51 -19.08 6.95
CA PRO A 178 -25.44 -20.05 6.39
C PRO A 178 -25.02 -20.49 4.98
N GLY A 179 -24.90 -21.80 4.75
CA GLY A 179 -24.53 -22.38 3.44
C GLY A 179 -25.60 -22.33 2.35
N ASN A 180 -26.81 -21.83 2.64
CA ASN A 180 -27.98 -21.92 1.76
C ASN A 180 -28.21 -20.68 0.87
N ASN A 181 -27.16 -19.97 0.45
CA ASN A 181 -27.23 -18.74 -0.35
C ASN A 181 -27.95 -17.55 0.32
N GLU A 182 -28.08 -17.56 1.65
CA GLU A 182 -28.65 -16.44 2.39
C GLU A 182 -27.65 -15.30 2.45
N LEU A 183 -27.86 -14.27 1.63
CA LEU A 183 -27.02 -13.06 1.61
C LEU A 183 -27.28 -12.15 2.82
N GLU A 184 -28.21 -12.52 3.69
CA GLU A 184 -28.64 -11.73 4.85
C GLU A 184 -27.52 -11.53 5.88
N TRP A 185 -26.62 -12.51 6.05
CA TRP A 185 -25.49 -12.36 6.97
C TRP A 185 -24.47 -11.30 6.51
N LEU A 186 -24.23 -11.18 5.20
CA LEU A 186 -23.32 -10.19 4.60
C LEU A 186 -23.78 -8.77 4.85
N VAL A 187 -25.07 -8.58 5.13
CA VAL A 187 -25.70 -7.28 5.29
C VAL A 187 -26.13 -7.01 6.73
N ASP A 188 -25.95 -7.97 7.63
CA ASP A 188 -26.21 -7.92 9.07
C ASP A 188 -24.90 -7.93 9.89
N TYR A 189 -23.74 -7.72 9.24
CA TYR A 189 -22.42 -7.73 9.88
C TYR A 189 -22.38 -6.86 11.15
N LYS A 190 -23.11 -5.73 11.20
CA LYS A 190 -23.15 -4.83 12.36
C LYS A 190 -23.60 -5.51 13.64
N ASN A 191 -24.52 -6.46 13.57
CA ASN A 191 -25.02 -7.17 14.74
C ASN A 191 -24.10 -8.35 15.13
N ARG A 192 -23.15 -8.71 14.26
CA ARG A 192 -22.28 -9.87 14.39
C ARG A 192 -20.84 -9.53 14.78
N LEU A 193 -20.44 -8.26 14.71
CA LEU A 193 -19.11 -7.80 15.12
C LEU A 193 -19.05 -7.44 16.62
N VAL A 194 -17.90 -7.70 17.24
CA VAL A 194 -17.48 -7.19 18.54
C VAL A 194 -17.01 -5.75 18.40
N SER A 195 -16.24 -5.45 17.35
CA SER A 195 -15.82 -4.09 16.99
C SER A 195 -16.90 -3.37 16.19
N PRO A 196 -16.94 -2.03 16.15
CA PRO A 196 -17.69 -1.36 15.11
C PRO A 196 -17.17 -1.81 13.73
N ALA A 197 -18.06 -1.76 12.74
CA ALA A 197 -17.66 -1.95 11.37
C ALA A 197 -16.81 -0.78 10.89
N GLU A 198 -16.00 -1.02 9.86
CA GLU A 198 -15.22 0.02 9.23
C GLU A 198 -16.13 1.17 8.81
N ALA A 199 -15.79 2.38 9.25
CA ALA A 199 -16.47 3.59 8.85
C ALA A 199 -15.46 4.74 8.77
N PRO A 200 -15.51 5.58 7.71
CA PRO A 200 -14.57 6.69 7.47
C PRO A 200 -14.43 7.76 8.58
N ASP A 201 -15.12 7.64 9.71
CA ASP A 201 -15.05 8.53 10.88
C ASP A 201 -15.41 7.79 12.17
N ALA A 202 -15.16 6.47 12.21
CA ALA A 202 -15.37 5.70 13.41
C ALA A 202 -14.50 6.24 14.56
N LYS A 203 -15.00 6.15 15.79
CA LYS A 203 -14.17 6.41 16.98
C LYS A 203 -13.04 5.37 17.14
N SER A 204 -13.17 4.24 16.46
CA SER A 204 -12.19 3.15 16.42
C SER A 204 -11.67 3.05 14.99
N ASN A 205 -10.36 3.21 14.83
CA ASN A 205 -9.70 3.08 13.54
C ASN A 205 -9.30 1.61 13.32
N HIS A 206 -9.21 1.20 12.07
CA HIS A 206 -8.82 -0.17 11.68
C HIS A 206 -7.43 -0.22 11.04
N TRP A 207 -6.96 0.93 10.57
CA TRP A 207 -5.70 1.11 9.84
C TRP A 207 -4.82 2.13 10.57
N VAL A 208 -3.53 2.17 10.24
CA VAL A 208 -2.67 3.32 10.60
C VAL A 208 -3.26 4.63 10.05
N ASP A 209 -3.81 4.60 8.82
CA ASP A 209 -4.68 5.65 8.28
C ASP A 209 -5.87 5.04 7.54
N ASP A 210 -7.08 5.14 8.11
CA ASP A 210 -8.29 4.59 7.49
C ASP A 210 -8.66 5.28 6.18
N THR A 211 -8.20 6.52 5.95
CA THR A 211 -8.49 7.19 4.66
C THR A 211 -7.68 6.58 3.53
N CYS A 212 -6.45 6.16 3.81
CA CYS A 212 -5.53 5.66 2.79
C CYS A 212 -5.32 4.14 2.85
N HIS A 213 -6.00 3.44 3.75
CA HIS A 213 -5.78 2.04 4.09
C HIS A 213 -4.28 1.74 4.24
N ARG A 214 -3.58 2.59 5.01
CA ARG A 214 -2.17 2.38 5.33
C ARG A 214 -2.04 1.39 6.46
N SER A 215 -1.19 0.38 6.25
CA SER A 215 -1.02 -0.75 7.15
C SER A 215 0.47 -1.03 7.43
N PHE A 216 0.75 -1.46 8.66
CA PHE A 216 2.05 -2.06 9.01
C PHE A 216 2.38 -3.28 8.13
N TYR A 217 1.36 -4.00 7.67
CA TYR A 217 1.54 -5.20 6.85
C TYR A 217 1.83 -4.89 5.38
N SER A 218 1.89 -3.62 4.98
CA SER A 218 2.30 -3.25 3.63
C SER A 218 3.72 -3.71 3.33
N HIS A 219 3.98 -4.11 2.08
CA HIS A 219 5.31 -4.57 1.68
C HIS A 219 6.37 -3.49 1.88
N GLN A 220 6.01 -2.21 1.76
CA GLN A 220 6.93 -1.09 2.00
C GLN A 220 7.34 -0.99 3.47
N SER A 221 6.39 -1.13 4.40
CA SER A 221 6.68 -1.13 5.84
C SER A 221 7.51 -2.36 6.24
N LEU A 222 7.18 -3.53 5.69
CA LEU A 222 7.94 -4.75 5.92
C LEU A 222 9.37 -4.65 5.37
N THR A 223 9.57 -4.15 4.15
CA THR A 223 10.92 -3.91 3.58
C THR A 223 11.74 -2.98 4.48
N ALA A 224 11.17 -1.87 4.94
CA ALA A 224 11.85 -0.95 5.85
C ALA A 224 12.17 -1.60 7.22
N LEU A 225 11.29 -2.44 7.74
CA LEU A 225 11.55 -3.23 8.96
C LEU A 225 12.69 -4.22 8.76
N LYS A 226 12.80 -4.88 7.60
CA LYS A 226 13.92 -5.80 7.32
C LYS A 226 15.25 -5.04 7.21
N ILE A 227 15.27 -3.89 6.54
CA ILE A 227 16.46 -3.00 6.53
C ILE A 227 16.87 -2.63 7.96
N ALA A 228 15.92 -2.28 8.82
CA ALA A 228 16.21 -1.99 10.23
C ALA A 228 16.71 -3.22 11.00
N SER A 229 16.19 -4.40 10.70
CA SER A 229 16.53 -5.65 11.40
C SER A 229 17.97 -6.08 11.14
N GLU A 230 18.41 -5.99 9.88
CA GLU A 230 19.70 -6.52 9.41
C GLU A 230 20.88 -5.56 9.67
N ASN A 231 20.62 -4.29 10.01
CA ASN A 231 21.65 -3.28 10.21
C ASN A 231 21.74 -2.82 11.68
N PRO A 232 22.64 -3.40 12.50
CA PRO A 232 22.68 -3.13 13.94
C PRO A 232 23.01 -1.70 14.33
N HIS A 233 23.74 -0.99 13.46
CA HIS A 233 24.16 0.39 13.68
C HIS A 233 23.20 1.41 13.04
N ALA A 234 22.11 0.96 12.41
CA ALA A 234 21.20 1.83 11.69
C ALA A 234 19.98 2.26 12.51
N TYR A 235 19.49 3.45 12.23
CA TYR A 235 18.15 3.91 12.61
C TYR A 235 17.37 4.24 11.35
N VAL A 236 16.30 3.50 11.08
CA VAL A 236 15.49 3.62 9.88
C VAL A 236 14.26 4.46 10.15
N SER A 237 14.24 5.69 9.65
CA SER A 237 13.07 6.55 9.63
C SER A 237 12.23 6.22 8.39
N PHE A 238 11.08 5.56 8.59
CA PHE A 238 10.15 5.23 7.50
C PHE A 238 8.91 6.14 7.55
N LEU A 239 8.67 6.91 6.48
CA LEU A 239 7.49 7.77 6.32
C LEU A 239 6.60 7.22 5.19
N HIS A 240 5.39 6.78 5.53
CA HIS A 240 4.50 6.10 4.58
C HIS A 240 3.40 7.02 4.09
N TYR A 241 3.31 7.26 2.77
CA TYR A 241 2.34 8.15 2.13
C TYR A 241 1.45 7.45 1.11
N ALA A 242 1.71 6.17 0.82
CA ALA A 242 0.88 5.38 -0.09
C ALA A 242 -0.60 5.45 0.29
N CYS A 243 -1.47 5.45 -0.71
CA CYS A 243 -2.89 5.63 -0.50
C CYS A 243 -3.68 4.77 -1.47
N THR A 244 -4.65 4.03 -0.94
CA THR A 244 -5.62 3.31 -1.77
C THR A 244 -6.23 4.20 -2.85
N GLY A 245 -6.48 3.62 -4.02
CA GLY A 245 -7.02 4.27 -5.22
C GLY A 245 -6.13 5.35 -5.86
N ALA A 246 -4.91 5.57 -5.36
CA ALA A 246 -4.05 6.61 -5.91
C ALA A 246 -3.58 6.25 -7.33
N GLU A 247 -3.55 7.25 -8.19
CA GLU A 247 -2.91 7.24 -9.50
C GLU A 247 -1.66 8.13 -9.47
N ALA A 248 -0.78 7.98 -10.47
CA ALA A 248 0.38 8.87 -10.66
C ALA A 248 -0.03 10.36 -10.61
N PHE A 249 -1.13 10.71 -11.26
CA PHE A 249 -1.66 12.07 -11.24
C PHE A 249 -2.59 12.35 -10.06
N ASP A 250 -3.62 11.54 -9.87
CA ASP A 250 -4.62 11.72 -8.80
C ASP A 250 -4.21 10.93 -7.55
N GLY A 251 -3.38 11.53 -6.70
CA GLY A 251 -2.77 10.89 -5.54
C GLY A 251 -1.32 11.28 -5.36
N LEU A 252 -0.45 10.89 -6.29
CA LEU A 252 0.99 11.14 -6.12
C LEU A 252 1.37 12.59 -6.41
N LEU A 253 0.93 13.13 -7.55
CA LEU A 253 1.25 14.50 -7.97
C LEU A 253 0.19 15.53 -7.55
N VAL A 254 -1.04 15.09 -7.32
CA VAL A 254 -2.17 15.94 -6.91
C VAL A 254 -2.89 15.33 -5.71
N PRO A 255 -3.43 16.14 -4.78
CA PRO A 255 -4.38 15.66 -3.79
C PRO A 255 -5.56 14.87 -4.39
N GLN A 256 -5.69 13.63 -3.94
CA GLN A 256 -6.67 12.67 -4.43
C GLN A 256 -8.09 12.93 -3.88
N TYR A 257 -9.11 12.58 -4.68
CA TYR A 257 -10.49 12.45 -4.19
C TYR A 257 -10.79 11.03 -3.70
N GLN A 258 -11.19 10.91 -2.43
CA GLN A 258 -11.49 9.63 -1.77
C GLN A 258 -12.95 9.22 -1.98
N ALA A 259 -13.22 8.50 -3.07
CA ALA A 259 -14.58 8.17 -3.51
C ALA A 259 -15.26 7.04 -2.72
N TRP A 260 -14.51 6.16 -2.04
CA TRP A 260 -15.07 5.03 -1.25
C TRP A 260 -15.52 5.44 0.16
N GLY A 261 -15.05 6.57 0.68
CA GLY A 261 -15.47 7.13 1.97
C GLY A 261 -16.64 8.12 1.88
N LYS A 262 -16.55 9.24 2.61
CA LYS A 262 -17.52 10.35 2.53
C LYS A 262 -17.38 11.22 1.27
N GLY A 263 -16.48 10.88 0.35
CA GLY A 263 -16.18 11.76 -0.78
C GLY A 263 -15.42 13.00 -0.32
N ILE A 264 -14.31 12.80 0.38
CA ILE A 264 -13.43 13.87 0.88
C ILE A 264 -12.16 13.93 0.04
N TYR A 265 -11.48 15.08 0.06
CA TYR A 265 -10.15 15.18 -0.52
C TYR A 265 -9.09 14.83 0.52
N VAL A 266 -8.08 14.07 0.11
CA VAL A 266 -6.83 14.02 0.85
C VAL A 266 -6.23 15.44 0.82
N PRO A 267 -5.72 15.98 1.94
CA PRO A 267 -5.22 17.36 1.97
C PRO A 267 -4.09 17.63 0.97
N TYR A 268 -3.13 16.74 0.85
CA TYR A 268 -1.95 16.89 0.01
C TYR A 268 -1.81 15.70 -0.93
N SER A 269 -1.10 15.92 -2.05
CA SER A 269 -0.55 14.81 -2.83
C SER A 269 0.52 14.07 -2.01
N GLN A 270 0.85 12.83 -2.36
CA GLN A 270 1.89 12.08 -1.65
C GLN A 270 3.25 12.78 -1.73
N VAL A 271 3.58 13.36 -2.90
CA VAL A 271 4.80 14.17 -3.06
C VAL A 271 4.78 15.39 -2.14
N ASN A 272 3.64 16.09 -2.03
CA ASN A 272 3.54 17.25 -1.15
C ASN A 272 3.55 16.86 0.34
N PHE A 273 3.02 15.70 0.73
CA PHE A 273 3.22 15.18 2.09
C PHE A 273 4.71 14.96 2.38
N ALA A 274 5.44 14.34 1.46
CA ALA A 274 6.87 14.11 1.61
C ALA A 274 7.65 15.43 1.71
N ILE A 275 7.46 16.36 0.77
CA ILE A 275 8.11 17.68 0.83
C ILE A 275 7.82 18.33 2.18
N ARG A 276 6.55 18.37 2.58
CA ARG A 276 6.12 19.01 3.84
C ARG A 276 6.85 18.45 5.06
N GLU A 277 7.05 17.14 5.09
CA GLU A 277 7.59 16.45 6.24
C GLU A 277 9.12 16.36 6.24
N LEU A 278 9.75 16.44 5.06
CA LEU A 278 11.20 16.45 4.87
C LEU A 278 11.84 17.86 4.94
N CYS A 279 11.06 18.93 4.84
CA CYS A 279 11.59 20.29 4.99
C CYS A 279 12.19 20.52 6.40
N GLN A 280 13.38 21.09 6.45
CA GLN A 280 14.14 21.36 7.69
C GLN A 280 13.97 22.81 8.18
N ASP A 281 12.85 23.45 7.84
CA ASP A 281 12.59 24.89 8.05
C ASP A 281 12.34 25.27 9.53
N GLY A 282 12.53 24.35 10.49
CA GLY A 282 12.35 24.57 11.93
C GLY A 282 10.92 24.86 12.39
N LYS A 283 9.99 25.15 11.47
CA LYS A 283 8.56 25.33 11.72
C LYS A 283 7.74 24.29 10.94
N PRO A 284 6.63 23.77 11.49
CA PRO A 284 5.69 22.99 10.70
C PRO A 284 5.16 23.87 9.56
N LEU A 285 5.30 23.41 8.32
CA LEU A 285 4.59 23.97 7.16
C LEU A 285 3.09 23.93 7.47
N GLY A 286 2.54 25.06 7.93
CA GLY A 286 1.19 25.15 8.49
C GLY A 286 0.91 26.35 9.41
N GLU A 287 1.92 27.04 9.95
CA GLU A 287 1.69 28.35 10.61
C GLU A 287 1.41 29.48 9.60
N ALA A 288 1.90 29.33 8.37
CA ALA A 288 1.62 30.20 7.23
C ALA A 288 1.10 29.36 6.05
N ALA A 289 0.31 29.99 5.16
CA ALA A 289 -0.18 29.32 3.95
C ALA A 289 1.02 28.82 3.13
N PRO A 290 1.11 27.50 2.87
CA PRO A 290 2.26 26.94 2.17
C PRO A 290 2.29 27.45 0.73
N ILE A 291 3.49 27.80 0.24
CA ILE A 291 3.66 28.29 -1.12
C ILE A 291 3.65 27.09 -2.05
N TYR A 292 2.73 27.10 -3.02
CA TYR A 292 2.70 26.14 -4.11
C TYR A 292 3.29 26.77 -5.36
N GLU A 293 4.16 26.01 -6.02
CA GLU A 293 4.73 26.36 -7.31
C GLU A 293 4.14 25.49 -8.42
N ALA A 294 4.08 26.06 -9.62
CA ALA A 294 3.80 25.29 -10.81
C ALA A 294 4.99 24.38 -11.14
N VAL A 295 4.71 23.24 -11.75
CA VAL A 295 5.73 22.36 -12.30
C VAL A 295 6.49 23.09 -13.41
N SER A 296 7.82 23.16 -13.29
CA SER A 296 8.69 23.86 -14.23
C SER A 296 8.85 23.12 -15.55
N LYS A 297 9.35 23.80 -16.60
CA LYS A 297 9.66 23.16 -17.89
C LYS A 297 10.69 22.04 -17.78
N LYS A 298 11.62 22.14 -16.82
CA LYS A 298 12.62 21.11 -16.55
C LYS A 298 11.95 19.87 -15.97
N GLU A 299 11.08 20.05 -14.99
CA GLU A 299 10.31 18.95 -14.40
C GLU A 299 9.36 18.30 -15.40
N THR A 300 8.71 19.08 -16.28
CA THR A 300 7.84 18.46 -17.29
C THR A 300 8.59 17.69 -18.37
N GLY A 301 9.86 18.00 -18.63
CA GLY A 301 10.65 17.32 -19.67
C GLY A 301 9.99 17.38 -21.06
N GLY A 302 9.19 18.42 -21.35
CA GLY A 302 8.42 18.54 -22.59
C GLY A 302 7.08 17.81 -22.62
N ILE A 303 6.71 17.07 -21.56
CA ILE A 303 5.43 16.39 -21.45
C ILE A 303 4.30 17.42 -21.38
N ASN A 304 3.28 17.22 -22.22
CA ASN A 304 2.09 18.07 -22.22
C ASN A 304 1.17 17.74 -21.03
N ILE A 305 1.42 18.37 -19.89
CA ILE A 305 0.66 18.14 -18.66
C ILE A 305 -0.84 18.48 -18.76
N ARG A 306 -1.29 19.15 -19.82
CA ARG A 306 -2.72 19.44 -20.04
C ARG A 306 -3.48 18.27 -20.66
N ALA A 307 -2.79 17.25 -21.15
CA ALA A 307 -3.41 16.07 -21.75
C ALA A 307 -3.79 15.00 -20.69
N PHE A 308 -3.47 15.21 -19.42
CA PHE A 308 -3.82 14.25 -18.36
C PHE A 308 -5.27 14.42 -17.90
N HIS A 309 -5.97 13.30 -17.85
CA HIS A 309 -7.31 13.21 -17.28
C HIS A 309 -7.22 12.59 -15.89
N ARG A 310 -7.78 13.26 -14.88
CA ARG A 310 -7.97 12.65 -13.56
C ARG A 310 -9.18 11.72 -13.60
N ARG A 311 -9.02 10.49 -13.09
CA ARG A 311 -10.13 9.57 -12.83
C ARG A 311 -10.51 9.63 -11.36
N GLY A 312 -11.21 10.69 -11.01
CA GLY A 312 -11.63 10.94 -9.63
C GLY A 312 -12.32 12.29 -9.53
N GLY A 313 -13.36 12.39 -8.69
CA GLY A 313 -14.10 13.62 -8.43
C GLY A 313 -15.53 13.36 -7.94
N PRO A 314 -16.20 14.36 -7.31
CA PRO A 314 -17.57 14.20 -6.81
C PRO A 314 -18.54 13.69 -7.88
N GLY A 315 -19.15 12.53 -7.61
CA GLY A 315 -20.15 11.90 -8.47
C GLY A 315 -19.61 11.11 -9.66
N ASN A 316 -18.37 10.59 -9.60
CA ASN A 316 -17.71 9.85 -10.69
C ASN A 316 -17.77 10.62 -12.03
N ARG A 317 -17.78 11.96 -11.99
CA ARG A 317 -17.73 12.78 -13.21
C ARG A 317 -16.30 12.74 -13.72
N PRO A 318 -15.99 12.00 -14.81
CA PRO A 318 -14.63 11.92 -15.30
C PRO A 318 -14.37 13.12 -16.20
N ARG A 319 -13.09 13.44 -16.40
CA ARG A 319 -12.52 14.23 -17.53
C ARG A 319 -12.21 15.71 -17.32
N SER A 320 -12.13 16.22 -16.10
CA SER A 320 -11.50 17.54 -15.94
C SER A 320 -9.99 17.39 -16.12
N HIS A 321 -9.42 18.07 -17.12
CA HIS A 321 -7.97 18.21 -17.22
C HIS A 321 -7.46 18.90 -15.98
N SER A 322 -6.40 18.35 -15.40
CA SER A 322 -5.54 19.11 -14.52
C SER A 322 -4.26 19.46 -15.24
N ASN A 323 -3.71 20.61 -14.91
CA ASN A 323 -2.48 21.15 -15.47
C ASN A 323 -1.38 21.30 -14.41
N LEU A 324 -1.55 20.75 -13.19
CA LEU A 324 -0.63 20.93 -12.05
C LEU A 324 -0.30 22.41 -11.77
N ILE A 325 -1.20 23.33 -12.12
CA ILE A 325 -1.02 24.77 -11.87
C ILE A 325 -1.68 25.11 -10.53
N PRO A 326 -0.97 25.78 -9.60
CA PRO A 326 -1.52 26.24 -8.33
C PRO A 326 -2.40 27.49 -8.49
N ASN A 327 -3.27 27.52 -9.52
CA ASN A 327 -4.18 28.61 -9.78
C ASN A 327 -5.62 28.09 -9.83
N PRO A 328 -6.48 28.44 -8.85
CA PRO A 328 -7.87 28.02 -8.79
C PRO A 328 -8.74 28.38 -10.01
N GLU A 329 -8.39 29.45 -10.74
CA GLU A 329 -9.11 29.88 -11.95
C GLU A 329 -8.73 29.03 -13.18
N LEU A 330 -7.48 28.52 -13.20
CA LEU A 330 -6.94 27.75 -14.32
C LEU A 330 -7.05 26.24 -14.10
N ASP A 331 -7.17 25.79 -12.86
CA ASP A 331 -7.38 24.41 -12.50
C ASP A 331 -8.89 24.11 -12.46
N ASN A 332 -9.42 23.50 -13.52
CA ASN A 332 -10.85 23.17 -13.61
C ASN A 332 -11.34 22.30 -12.46
N PHE A 333 -10.44 21.52 -11.86
CA PHE A 333 -10.73 20.70 -10.71
C PHE A 333 -10.86 21.52 -9.42
N SER A 334 -10.12 22.64 -9.35
CA SER A 334 -10.16 23.56 -8.21
C SER A 334 -11.54 24.17 -7.97
N ARG A 335 -12.44 24.23 -8.96
CA ARG A 335 -13.84 24.64 -8.74
C ARG A 335 -14.59 23.70 -7.79
N PHE A 336 -14.32 22.39 -7.83
CA PHE A 336 -14.97 21.41 -6.95
C PHE A 336 -14.41 21.42 -5.53
N THR A 337 -13.18 21.91 -5.36
CA THR A 337 -12.49 21.99 -4.07
C THR A 337 -12.48 23.40 -3.48
N GLN A 338 -13.09 24.38 -4.16
CA GLN A 338 -13.10 25.79 -3.74
C GLN A 338 -13.71 25.96 -2.35
N SER A 339 -14.91 25.42 -2.12
CA SER A 339 -15.57 25.51 -0.82
C SER A 339 -14.81 24.80 0.31
N ILE A 340 -14.01 23.77 -0.01
CA ILE A 340 -13.15 23.08 0.95
C ILE A 340 -11.96 23.98 1.30
N ARG A 341 -11.33 24.61 0.30
CA ARG A 341 -10.25 25.58 0.53
C ARG A 341 -10.73 26.78 1.35
N GLU A 342 -11.88 27.35 1.03
CA GLU A 342 -12.47 28.47 1.78
C GLU A 342 -12.64 28.12 3.26
N LYS A 343 -13.10 26.89 3.57
CA LYS A 343 -13.20 26.39 4.95
C LYS A 343 -11.84 26.15 5.62
N ASN A 344 -10.81 25.89 4.83
CA ASN A 344 -9.44 25.63 5.29
C ASN A 344 -8.54 26.87 5.09
N ASN A 345 -9.08 28.08 5.06
CA ASN A 345 -8.32 29.33 4.89
C ASN A 345 -7.35 29.31 3.69
N GLY A 346 -7.73 28.66 2.59
CA GLY A 346 -6.94 28.57 1.37
C GLY A 346 -5.84 27.49 1.33
N HIS A 347 -5.67 26.66 2.36
CA HIS A 347 -4.49 25.78 2.47
C HIS A 347 -4.51 24.54 1.56
N PHE A 348 -5.65 23.85 1.48
CA PHE A 348 -5.78 22.60 0.71
C PHE A 348 -7.26 22.22 0.45
N PRO A 349 -7.54 21.38 -0.56
CA PRO A 349 -6.59 20.78 -1.52
C PRO A 349 -6.25 21.72 -2.69
N GLN A 350 -5.01 21.64 -3.17
CA GLN A 350 -4.47 22.49 -4.23
C GLN A 350 -3.53 21.70 -5.17
N SER A 351 -3.60 22.02 -6.47
CA SER A 351 -2.67 21.53 -7.49
C SER A 351 -1.34 22.27 -7.42
N GLY A 352 -0.27 21.69 -7.97
CA GLY A 352 1.09 22.24 -7.87
C GLY A 352 1.87 21.60 -6.72
N LEU A 353 3.14 21.98 -6.58
CA LEU A 353 4.07 21.36 -5.65
C LEU A 353 4.54 22.35 -4.58
N LEU A 354 4.69 21.85 -3.37
CA LEU A 354 5.23 22.62 -2.25
C LEU A 354 6.71 22.90 -2.43
N THR A 355 7.19 23.95 -1.75
CA THR A 355 8.61 24.21 -1.54
C THR A 355 8.92 24.48 -0.08
N CYS A 356 10.15 24.18 0.33
CA CYS A 356 10.64 24.53 1.68
C CYS A 356 10.95 26.03 1.72
N ALA A 357 10.54 26.71 2.78
CA ALA A 357 10.71 28.15 2.93
C ALA A 357 12.18 28.57 2.95
N THR A 358 13.06 27.74 3.53
CA THR A 358 14.52 27.98 3.54
C THR A 358 15.23 27.34 2.36
N GLY A 359 14.51 26.57 1.53
CA GLY A 359 15.07 25.70 0.49
C GLY A 359 15.76 24.44 1.01
N LYS A 360 15.85 24.23 2.34
CA LYS A 360 16.48 23.04 2.93
C LYS A 360 15.48 21.89 3.08
N ILE A 361 15.76 20.80 2.39
CA ILE A 361 15.01 19.54 2.47
C ILE A 361 15.97 18.39 2.78
N ARG A 362 15.59 17.49 3.69
CA ARG A 362 16.27 16.20 3.83
C ARG A 362 15.92 15.33 2.63
N THR A 363 16.86 15.17 1.71
CA THR A 363 16.73 14.22 0.60
C THR A 363 16.58 12.82 1.20
N PRO A 364 15.53 12.04 0.91
CA PRO A 364 15.40 10.68 1.43
C PRO A 364 16.45 9.77 0.79
N ASP A 365 16.92 8.76 1.54
CA ASP A 365 17.90 7.80 1.05
C ASP A 365 17.28 6.87 0.01
N TYR A 366 16.01 6.50 0.19
CA TYR A 366 15.24 5.70 -0.75
C TYR A 366 13.76 6.10 -0.81
N VAL A 367 13.16 5.97 -1.99
CA VAL A 367 11.70 5.96 -2.20
C VAL A 367 11.28 4.56 -2.58
N LEU A 368 10.42 3.94 -1.78
CA LEU A 368 9.68 2.74 -2.20
C LEU A 368 8.45 3.21 -2.96
N LEU A 369 8.36 2.87 -4.25
CA LEU A 369 7.25 3.26 -5.13
C LEU A 369 6.53 2.03 -5.66
N ASN A 370 5.20 2.00 -5.58
CA ASN A 370 4.40 0.99 -6.28
C ASN A 370 3.05 1.60 -6.72
N GLU A 371 2.95 1.94 -8.00
CA GLU A 371 1.77 2.51 -8.64
C GLU A 371 1.66 1.91 -10.05
N GLY A 372 0.51 2.06 -10.71
CA GLY A 372 0.29 1.66 -12.12
C GLY A 372 -1.04 0.94 -12.33
N GLY A 373 -1.47 0.14 -11.36
CA GLY A 373 -2.74 -0.59 -11.41
C GLY A 373 -3.92 0.36 -11.58
N ASN A 374 -4.05 1.36 -10.69
CA ASN A 374 -5.11 2.35 -10.84
C ASN A 374 -4.96 3.14 -12.13
N SER A 375 -3.75 3.60 -12.48
CA SER A 375 -3.46 4.32 -13.73
C SER A 375 -3.84 3.59 -15.03
N MET A 376 -3.96 2.26 -15.04
CA MET A 376 -4.47 1.51 -16.22
C MET A 376 -5.96 1.19 -16.14
N GLY A 377 -6.62 1.42 -15.00
CA GLY A 377 -8.01 1.01 -14.74
C GLY A 377 -8.13 -0.42 -14.23
N PHE A 378 -7.20 -0.87 -13.37
CA PHE A 378 -7.16 -2.24 -12.85
C PHE A 378 -8.50 -2.73 -12.30
N ALA A 379 -9.17 -1.94 -11.44
CA ALA A 379 -10.44 -2.33 -10.85
C ALA A 379 -11.53 -2.54 -11.92
N ASP A 380 -11.55 -1.70 -12.96
CA ASP A 380 -12.48 -1.82 -14.08
C ASP A 380 -12.20 -3.08 -14.91
N ILE A 381 -10.92 -3.40 -15.15
CA ILE A 381 -10.51 -4.63 -15.85
C ILE A 381 -10.91 -5.86 -15.04
N VAL A 382 -10.67 -5.87 -13.73
CA VAL A 382 -11.10 -6.96 -12.84
C VAL A 382 -12.62 -7.09 -12.85
N GLN A 383 -13.35 -5.98 -12.74
CA GLN A 383 -14.82 -5.97 -12.82
C GLN A 383 -15.32 -6.53 -14.14
N TYR A 384 -14.67 -6.21 -15.26
CA TYR A 384 -15.00 -6.75 -16.58
C TYR A 384 -14.94 -8.27 -16.64
N PHE A 385 -13.91 -8.89 -16.03
CA PHE A 385 -13.69 -10.34 -16.11
C PHE A 385 -14.34 -11.15 -14.99
N VAL A 386 -14.41 -10.62 -13.76
CA VAL A 386 -14.96 -11.35 -12.59
C VAL A 386 -16.50 -11.33 -12.58
N VAL A 387 -17.12 -10.31 -13.19
CA VAL A 387 -18.57 -10.29 -13.39
C VAL A 387 -18.93 -11.23 -14.55
N PRO A 388 -19.75 -12.28 -14.33
CA PRO A 388 -19.98 -13.29 -15.35
C PRO A 388 -20.65 -12.71 -16.58
N THR A 389 -20.02 -12.97 -17.71
CA THR A 389 -20.43 -12.54 -19.05
C THR A 389 -21.72 -13.22 -19.53
N GLN A 390 -22.17 -14.28 -18.87
CA GLN A 390 -23.35 -15.08 -19.22
C GLN A 390 -24.71 -14.46 -18.85
N TRP A 391 -24.76 -13.39 -18.07
CA TRP A 391 -26.03 -12.75 -17.67
C TRP A 391 -26.44 -11.63 -18.63
N LYS A 392 -27.72 -11.60 -19.04
CA LYS A 392 -28.30 -10.48 -19.82
C LYS A 392 -28.50 -9.26 -18.90
N LEU A 393 -27.57 -8.32 -18.94
CA LEU A 393 -27.36 -7.21 -18.00
C LEU A 393 -28.29 -5.98 -18.20
N GLY A 394 -29.33 -6.09 -19.02
CA GLY A 394 -30.11 -4.94 -19.53
C GLY A 394 -30.81 -4.02 -18.51
N ILE A 395 -30.81 -4.33 -17.21
CA ILE A 395 -31.39 -3.48 -16.14
C ILE A 395 -30.34 -3.08 -15.07
N VAL A 396 -29.19 -3.74 -15.00
CA VAL A 396 -28.19 -3.56 -13.92
C VAL A 396 -27.09 -2.53 -14.31
N GLY A 397 -27.41 -1.66 -15.27
CA GLY A 397 -26.47 -0.97 -16.14
C GLY A 397 -25.49 0.04 -15.53
N ASN A 398 -25.57 0.30 -14.23
CA ASN A 398 -24.69 1.27 -13.55
C ASN A 398 -23.93 0.66 -12.36
N LEU A 399 -24.25 -0.57 -11.92
CA LEU A 399 -23.61 -1.17 -10.75
C LEU A 399 -22.44 -2.11 -11.14
N LEU A 400 -22.42 -2.58 -12.39
CA LEU A 400 -21.59 -3.72 -12.81
C LEU A 400 -20.75 -3.51 -14.06
N PHE A 401 -20.94 -2.38 -14.73
CA PHE A 401 -20.17 -2.12 -15.93
C PHE A 401 -18.94 -1.30 -15.59
N PRO A 402 -17.77 -1.69 -16.12
CA PRO A 402 -16.52 -0.97 -15.90
C PRO A 402 -16.58 0.43 -16.52
N GLU A 403 -15.91 1.39 -15.91
CA GLU A 403 -15.76 2.75 -16.47
C GLU A 403 -14.67 2.82 -17.55
N VAL A 404 -13.82 1.78 -17.62
CA VAL A 404 -12.80 1.57 -18.65
C VAL A 404 -12.79 0.10 -19.09
N CYS A 405 -12.92 -0.18 -20.39
CA CYS A 405 -12.83 -1.56 -20.89
C CYS A 405 -11.37 -1.96 -21.18
N PRO A 406 -11.05 -3.28 -21.14
CA PRO A 406 -9.79 -3.82 -21.66
C PRO A 406 -9.50 -3.38 -23.10
N SER A 407 -8.27 -3.53 -23.61
CA SER A 407 -7.99 -3.35 -25.04
C SER A 407 -8.85 -4.29 -25.91
N PRO A 408 -9.30 -3.87 -27.11
CA PRO A 408 -10.17 -4.67 -27.97
C PRO A 408 -9.73 -6.13 -28.17
N GLU A 409 -8.43 -6.37 -28.31
CA GLU A 409 -7.77 -7.66 -28.50
C GLU A 409 -7.81 -8.58 -27.26
N TYR A 410 -8.02 -8.03 -26.07
CA TYR A 410 -8.13 -8.79 -24.81
C TYR A 410 -9.56 -8.89 -24.29
N ARG A 411 -10.56 -8.52 -25.09
CA ARG A 411 -11.97 -8.65 -24.70
C ARG A 411 -12.50 -10.04 -24.97
N VAL A 412 -13.51 -10.45 -24.20
CA VAL A 412 -14.26 -11.67 -24.52
C VAL A 412 -14.93 -11.53 -25.89
N ALA A 413 -15.02 -12.63 -26.64
CA ALA A 413 -15.55 -12.57 -27.99
C ALA A 413 -17.04 -12.17 -27.99
N SER A 414 -17.46 -11.40 -29.00
CA SER A 414 -18.85 -10.92 -29.13
C SER A 414 -19.88 -12.05 -29.18
N LYS A 415 -19.49 -13.24 -29.67
CA LYS A 415 -20.34 -14.45 -29.66
C LYS A 415 -20.64 -14.96 -28.25
N ASP A 416 -19.72 -14.75 -27.31
CA ASP A 416 -19.83 -15.21 -25.93
C ASP A 416 -20.60 -14.18 -25.09
N ASN A 417 -20.43 -12.88 -25.37
CA ASN A 417 -21.25 -11.82 -24.76
C ASN A 417 -21.46 -10.58 -25.65
N ARG A 418 -22.52 -10.62 -26.47
CA ARG A 418 -22.86 -9.53 -27.40
C ARG A 418 -23.27 -8.22 -26.69
N GLN A 419 -23.75 -8.27 -25.44
CA GLN A 419 -24.14 -7.05 -24.71
C GLN A 419 -22.92 -6.29 -24.20
N LEU A 420 -21.96 -7.00 -23.62
CA LEU A 420 -20.70 -6.43 -23.13
C LEU A 420 -19.84 -5.88 -24.27
N ASP A 421 -19.75 -6.60 -25.39
CA ASP A 421 -19.10 -6.10 -26.61
C ASP A 421 -19.70 -4.76 -27.09
N ARG A 422 -21.04 -4.68 -27.17
CA ARG A 422 -21.74 -3.43 -27.52
C ARG A 422 -21.52 -2.33 -26.49
N TYR A 423 -21.47 -2.69 -25.20
CA TYR A 423 -21.21 -1.73 -24.13
C TYR A 423 -19.83 -1.10 -24.30
N CYS A 424 -18.77 -1.92 -24.38
CA CYS A 424 -17.41 -1.41 -24.52
C CYS A 424 -17.21 -0.61 -25.80
N LYS A 425 -17.73 -1.05 -26.95
CA LYS A 425 -17.68 -0.25 -28.20
C LYS A 425 -18.32 1.13 -28.07
N ARG A 426 -19.43 1.24 -27.33
CA ARG A 426 -20.05 2.54 -27.06
C ARG A 426 -19.24 3.36 -26.05
N LEU A 427 -18.70 2.70 -25.03
CA LEU A 427 -17.90 3.34 -24.00
C LEU A 427 -16.61 3.91 -24.60
N ASP A 428 -15.84 3.11 -25.34
CA ASP A 428 -14.62 3.55 -26.03
C ASP A 428 -14.91 4.76 -26.92
N LYS A 429 -15.99 4.73 -27.72
CA LYS A 429 -16.40 5.87 -28.54
C LYS A 429 -16.76 7.10 -27.70
N LYS A 430 -17.35 6.90 -26.52
CA LYS A 430 -17.79 7.97 -25.62
C LYS A 430 -16.62 8.60 -24.86
N ILE A 431 -15.66 7.80 -24.39
CA ILE A 431 -14.54 8.24 -23.55
C ILE A 431 -13.25 8.48 -24.35
N ASN A 432 -13.18 7.96 -25.58
CA ASN A 432 -12.07 8.07 -26.52
C ASN A 432 -10.76 7.41 -26.04
N TYR A 433 -10.87 6.35 -25.24
CA TYR A 433 -9.76 5.48 -24.86
C TYR A 433 -10.25 4.15 -24.28
N HIS A 434 -9.36 3.17 -24.18
CA HIS A 434 -9.47 1.95 -23.38
C HIS A 434 -8.20 1.75 -22.51
N SER A 435 -8.11 0.65 -21.74
CA SER A 435 -6.96 0.39 -20.86
C SER A 435 -5.61 0.35 -21.59
N GLY A 436 -5.55 -0.24 -22.79
CA GLY A 436 -4.34 -0.22 -23.63
C GLY A 436 -3.83 1.18 -23.94
N ASP A 437 -4.72 2.15 -24.17
CA ASP A 437 -4.33 3.53 -24.44
C ASP A 437 -3.80 4.23 -23.18
N LEU A 438 -4.32 3.87 -22.01
CA LEU A 438 -3.79 4.35 -20.73
C LEU A 438 -2.42 3.73 -20.41
N THR A 439 -2.14 2.57 -20.99
CA THR A 439 -0.88 1.83 -20.80
C THR A 439 0.19 2.32 -21.78
N ASN A 440 -0.09 2.22 -23.08
CA ASN A 440 0.86 2.47 -24.17
C ASN A 440 0.85 3.92 -24.67
N GLY A 441 -0.23 4.67 -24.43
CA GLY A 441 -0.42 6.04 -24.92
C GLY A 441 -1.07 6.09 -26.31
N GLN A 442 -1.98 7.05 -26.52
CA GLN A 442 -2.54 7.43 -27.82
C GLN A 442 -2.79 8.95 -27.91
N THR A 443 -3.09 9.46 -29.11
CA THR A 443 -3.48 10.86 -29.35
C THR A 443 -4.73 11.24 -28.54
N GLY A 444 -4.54 11.78 -27.33
CA GLY A 444 -5.62 12.22 -26.44
C GLY A 444 -5.56 11.67 -25.01
N SER A 445 -4.67 10.70 -24.72
CA SER A 445 -4.39 10.22 -23.36
C SER A 445 -2.92 9.86 -23.23
N LEU A 446 -2.28 10.35 -22.17
CA LEU A 446 -0.88 10.03 -21.91
C LEU A 446 -0.76 8.64 -21.29
N GLY A 447 0.12 7.82 -21.86
CA GLY A 447 0.42 6.46 -21.42
C GLY A 447 1.27 6.43 -20.15
N MET A 448 1.59 5.23 -19.67
CA MET A 448 2.39 5.06 -18.46
C MET A 448 3.78 5.67 -18.60
N LYS A 449 4.42 5.51 -19.76
CA LYS A 449 5.75 6.07 -20.02
C LYS A 449 5.83 7.56 -19.66
N ASP A 450 4.87 8.36 -20.13
CA ASP A 450 4.83 9.80 -19.86
C ASP A 450 4.48 10.12 -18.40
N ARG A 451 3.53 9.38 -17.81
CA ARG A 451 3.14 9.56 -16.40
C ARG A 451 4.31 9.33 -15.45
N TYR A 452 5.03 8.23 -15.67
CA TYR A 452 6.19 7.85 -14.87
C TYR A 452 7.37 8.78 -15.12
N THR A 453 7.65 9.12 -16.38
CA THR A 453 8.70 10.08 -16.72
C THR A 453 8.49 11.40 -15.99
N LEU A 454 7.26 11.91 -15.93
CA LEU A 454 6.95 13.11 -15.17
C LEU A 454 7.12 12.90 -13.66
N LEU A 455 6.56 11.81 -13.11
CA LEU A 455 6.67 11.50 -11.69
C LEU A 455 8.14 11.43 -11.25
N PHE A 456 8.98 10.71 -12.00
CA PHE A 456 10.41 10.60 -11.73
C PHE A 456 11.11 11.96 -11.80
N ASN A 457 10.87 12.75 -12.86
CA ASN A 457 11.42 14.10 -12.96
C ASN A 457 11.08 14.95 -11.72
N ILE A 458 9.84 14.86 -11.24
CA ILE A 458 9.38 15.61 -10.07
C ILE A 458 10.06 15.10 -8.79
N LEU A 459 10.15 13.78 -8.59
CA LEU A 459 10.82 13.19 -7.43
C LEU A 459 12.31 13.58 -7.40
N GLU A 460 13.00 13.49 -8.54
CA GLU A 460 14.39 13.92 -8.68
C GLU A 460 14.55 15.41 -8.36
N HIS A 461 13.69 16.27 -8.91
CA HIS A 461 13.84 17.71 -8.77
C HIS A 461 13.40 18.27 -7.41
N ARG A 462 12.34 17.71 -6.82
CA ARG A 462 11.73 18.25 -5.58
C ARG A 462 12.19 17.55 -4.32
N LEU A 463 12.64 16.29 -4.42
CA LEU A 463 13.17 15.54 -3.28
C LEU A 463 14.68 15.29 -3.37
N GLY A 464 15.36 15.70 -4.45
CA GLY A 464 16.81 15.59 -4.58
C GLY A 464 17.31 14.17 -4.87
N LEU A 465 16.44 13.30 -5.36
CA LEU A 465 16.73 11.88 -5.57
C LEU A 465 17.52 11.62 -6.84
N GLU A 466 18.43 10.65 -6.79
CA GLU A 466 18.97 9.98 -7.97
C GLU A 466 18.02 8.84 -8.41
N PRO A 467 17.92 8.50 -9.71
CA PRO A 467 17.01 7.45 -10.19
C PRO A 467 17.15 6.10 -9.47
N LYS A 468 18.37 5.66 -9.16
CA LYS A 468 18.62 4.40 -8.43
C LYS A 468 18.09 4.39 -6.99
N GLN A 469 17.82 5.55 -6.40
CA GLN A 469 17.23 5.67 -5.06
C GLN A 469 15.69 5.49 -5.09
N ILE A 470 15.10 5.55 -6.28
CA ILE A 470 13.69 5.20 -6.48
C ILE A 470 13.63 3.70 -6.72
N VAL A 471 13.15 2.98 -5.72
CA VAL A 471 12.97 1.52 -5.75
C VAL A 471 11.52 1.21 -6.07
N MET A 472 11.29 0.58 -7.22
CA MET A 472 9.95 0.29 -7.70
C MET A 472 9.73 -1.22 -7.82
N ALA A 473 8.68 -1.72 -7.16
CA ALA A 473 8.25 -3.10 -7.32
C ALA A 473 7.37 -3.24 -8.58
N GLN A 474 7.48 -4.39 -9.25
CA GLN A 474 6.54 -4.79 -10.30
C GLN A 474 5.26 -5.39 -9.69
N TYR A 475 4.13 -5.24 -10.37
CA TYR A 475 2.89 -5.89 -9.99
C TYR A 475 2.98 -7.42 -10.10
N PRO A 476 2.66 -8.15 -9.03
CA PRO A 476 2.75 -9.60 -9.02
C PRO A 476 1.65 -10.26 -9.86
N ASP A 477 1.85 -11.54 -10.16
CA ASP A 477 0.91 -12.35 -10.93
C ASP A 477 0.22 -13.42 -10.07
N PRO A 478 -1.05 -13.20 -9.66
CA PRO A 478 -1.82 -14.18 -8.91
C PRO A 478 -2.51 -15.25 -9.77
N LEU A 479 -2.34 -15.23 -11.11
CA LEU A 479 -3.06 -16.10 -12.03
C LEU A 479 -2.22 -17.29 -12.50
N ARG A 480 -0.89 -17.20 -12.48
CA ARG A 480 -0.02 -18.32 -12.86
C ARG A 480 0.25 -19.26 -11.70
N ASP A 481 0.25 -20.56 -11.98
CA ASP A 481 0.64 -21.62 -11.03
C ASP A 481 2.13 -21.98 -11.17
N THR A 482 2.72 -21.72 -12.33
CA THR A 482 4.12 -22.03 -12.64
C THR A 482 4.86 -20.81 -13.16
N ALA A 483 6.16 -20.72 -12.84
CA ALA A 483 7.00 -19.60 -13.30
C ALA A 483 7.14 -19.64 -14.83
N SER A 484 7.31 -18.46 -15.43
CA SER A 484 7.56 -18.35 -16.86
C SER A 484 8.99 -18.78 -17.17
N PRO A 485 9.25 -19.44 -18.32
CA PRO A 485 10.61 -19.61 -18.82
C PRO A 485 11.21 -18.27 -19.31
N SER A 486 10.38 -17.26 -19.59
CA SER A 486 10.86 -15.91 -19.93
C SER A 486 11.48 -15.23 -18.71
N PRO A 487 12.59 -14.49 -18.89
CA PRO A 487 13.19 -13.67 -17.83
C PRO A 487 12.16 -12.74 -17.16
N VAL A 488 12.37 -12.43 -15.88
CA VAL A 488 11.38 -11.70 -15.06
C VAL A 488 11.03 -10.29 -15.53
N CYS A 489 11.93 -9.64 -16.27
CA CYS A 489 11.70 -8.29 -16.83
C CYS A 489 11.09 -8.29 -18.24
N GLU A 490 10.97 -9.46 -18.87
CA GLU A 490 10.54 -9.61 -20.25
C GLU A 490 9.08 -10.09 -20.33
N PRO A 491 8.38 -9.85 -21.46
CA PRO A 491 7.02 -10.33 -21.67
C PRO A 491 6.90 -11.85 -21.50
N LEU A 492 5.72 -12.28 -21.07
CA LEU A 492 5.40 -13.69 -20.89
C LEU A 492 5.35 -14.43 -22.22
N ALA A 493 5.71 -15.71 -22.19
CA ALA A 493 5.59 -16.58 -23.35
C ALA A 493 4.11 -16.90 -23.62
N SER A 494 3.78 -17.21 -24.88
CA SER A 494 2.39 -17.53 -25.27
C SER A 494 1.75 -18.70 -24.48
N THR A 495 2.56 -19.61 -23.93
CA THR A 495 2.13 -20.73 -23.10
C THR A 495 1.69 -20.32 -21.70
N ASP A 496 2.19 -19.19 -21.19
CA ASP A 496 1.98 -18.73 -19.82
C ASP A 496 0.56 -18.21 -19.58
N PHE A 497 -0.18 -17.90 -20.65
CA PHE A 497 -1.58 -17.48 -20.59
C PHE A 497 -2.58 -18.63 -20.38
N ARG A 498 -2.08 -19.87 -20.26
CA ARG A 498 -2.89 -21.04 -19.86
C ARG A 498 -2.91 -21.14 -18.34
N VAL A 499 -3.84 -20.42 -17.74
CA VAL A 499 -3.94 -20.26 -16.28
C VAL A 499 -5.15 -21.00 -15.71
N PRO A 500 -5.15 -21.34 -14.40
CA PRO A 500 -6.32 -21.87 -13.73
C PRO A 500 -7.50 -20.89 -13.78
N GLY A 501 -8.70 -21.45 -13.72
CA GLY A 501 -9.92 -20.67 -13.64
C GLY A 501 -11.14 -21.53 -13.39
N ASP A 502 -12.23 -20.88 -13.08
CA ASP A 502 -13.50 -21.52 -12.76
C ASP A 502 -14.14 -22.19 -13.98
N ALA A 503 -14.95 -23.23 -13.73
CA ALA A 503 -15.73 -23.88 -14.76
C ALA A 503 -16.80 -22.93 -15.33
N PRO A 504 -16.95 -22.83 -16.67
CA PRO A 504 -17.96 -21.98 -17.28
C PRO A 504 -19.37 -22.55 -17.05
N LYS A 505 -20.37 -21.68 -16.84
CA LYS A 505 -21.80 -22.04 -16.76
C LYS A 505 -22.20 -23.00 -15.62
N VAL A 506 -21.34 -23.23 -14.62
CA VAL A 506 -21.62 -24.09 -13.47
C VAL A 506 -21.89 -23.27 -12.22
N PHE A 507 -23.05 -23.48 -11.59
CA PHE A 507 -23.37 -22.81 -10.32
C PHE A 507 -22.55 -23.39 -9.15
N ASN A 508 -21.42 -22.75 -8.82
CA ASN A 508 -20.71 -22.93 -7.56
C ASN A 508 -21.09 -21.89 -6.46
N PRO A 509 -21.88 -22.26 -5.43
CA PRO A 509 -22.17 -21.38 -4.27
C PRO A 509 -20.96 -21.22 -3.34
N GLN A 510 -19.91 -22.01 -3.54
CA GLN A 510 -18.68 -22.03 -2.76
C GLN A 510 -17.53 -21.34 -3.52
N GLY A 511 -17.83 -20.42 -4.44
CA GLY A 511 -16.80 -19.67 -5.17
C GLY A 511 -16.07 -18.67 -4.28
N ALA A 512 -14.77 -18.47 -4.52
CA ALA A 512 -13.92 -17.54 -3.75
C ALA A 512 -14.38 -16.07 -3.85
N TRP A 513 -15.11 -15.76 -4.92
CA TRP A 513 -15.54 -14.40 -5.26
C TRP A 513 -16.95 -14.06 -4.77
N TYR A 514 -17.64 -14.99 -4.12
CA TYR A 514 -19.08 -14.85 -3.81
C TYR A 514 -19.39 -13.66 -2.89
N GLY A 515 -18.46 -13.30 -2.01
CA GLY A 515 -18.54 -12.16 -1.09
C GLY A 515 -18.71 -10.83 -1.81
N LEU A 516 -18.31 -10.73 -3.08
CA LEU A 516 -18.55 -9.54 -3.92
C LEU A 516 -20.03 -9.18 -4.05
N LYS A 517 -20.95 -10.14 -3.82
CA LYS A 517 -22.40 -9.86 -3.75
C LYS A 517 -22.76 -8.87 -2.65
N ALA A 518 -21.95 -8.72 -1.60
CA ALA A 518 -22.24 -7.76 -0.52
C ALA A 518 -22.18 -6.30 -0.99
N ALA A 519 -21.52 -6.01 -2.12
CA ALA A 519 -21.50 -4.68 -2.73
C ALA A 519 -22.83 -4.32 -3.42
N ALA A 520 -23.72 -5.30 -3.65
CA ALA A 520 -25.04 -5.04 -4.22
C ALA A 520 -26.05 -4.63 -3.14
N SER A 521 -26.89 -3.63 -3.43
CA SER A 521 -27.83 -3.09 -2.41
C SER A 521 -28.93 -4.09 -2.04
N LYS A 522 -29.31 -4.14 -0.74
CA LYS A 522 -30.33 -5.07 -0.20
C LYS A 522 -31.65 -5.04 -1.00
N GLY A 523 -32.10 -3.83 -1.36
CA GLY A 523 -33.34 -3.62 -2.12
C GLY A 523 -33.26 -4.12 -3.56
N LEU A 524 -32.09 -3.99 -4.21
CA LEU A 524 -31.88 -4.48 -5.58
C LEU A 524 -31.84 -6.00 -5.62
N ILE A 525 -31.12 -6.64 -4.69
CA ILE A 525 -31.02 -8.10 -4.60
C ILE A 525 -32.42 -8.70 -4.36
N ARG A 526 -33.20 -8.15 -3.43
CA ARG A 526 -34.55 -8.63 -3.10
C ARG A 526 -35.50 -8.45 -4.29
N THR A 527 -35.67 -7.23 -4.79
CA THR A 527 -36.64 -6.90 -5.85
C THR A 527 -36.32 -7.59 -7.17
N LEU A 528 -35.05 -7.79 -7.52
CA LEU A 528 -34.69 -8.46 -8.79
C LEU A 528 -34.69 -9.99 -8.69
N SER A 529 -34.56 -10.58 -7.50
CA SER A 529 -34.60 -12.05 -7.33
C SER A 529 -35.99 -12.65 -7.50
N ASP A 530 -37.03 -11.82 -7.39
CA ASP A 530 -38.44 -12.24 -7.51
C ASP A 530 -38.96 -12.14 -8.97
N LEU A 531 -38.14 -11.68 -9.92
CA LEU A 531 -38.52 -11.59 -11.34
C LEU A 531 -38.37 -12.95 -12.06
N PRO A 532 -39.40 -13.40 -12.83
CA PRO A 532 -39.33 -14.65 -13.59
C PRO A 532 -38.16 -14.66 -14.58
N GLY A 533 -37.33 -15.71 -14.54
CA GLY A 533 -36.19 -15.88 -15.44
C GLY A 533 -34.92 -15.09 -15.08
N ARG A 534 -34.91 -14.34 -13.97
CA ARG A 534 -33.71 -13.62 -13.49
C ARG A 534 -33.53 -13.85 -11.99
N ASN A 535 -32.83 -14.92 -11.64
CA ASN A 535 -32.58 -15.21 -10.24
C ASN A 535 -31.23 -14.63 -9.79
N PHE A 536 -31.24 -13.42 -9.23
CA PHE A 536 -30.06 -12.79 -8.64
C PHE A 536 -29.43 -13.64 -7.51
N ARG A 537 -30.21 -14.52 -6.87
CA ARG A 537 -29.67 -15.52 -5.92
C ARG A 537 -28.74 -16.53 -6.60
N ARG A 538 -28.98 -16.86 -7.88
CA ARG A 538 -28.14 -17.73 -8.71
C ARG A 538 -27.04 -17.00 -9.49
N TRP A 539 -27.01 -15.67 -9.44
CA TRP A 539 -25.89 -14.91 -10.01
C TRP A 539 -24.59 -15.25 -9.26
N GLN A 540 -23.44 -15.13 -9.90
CA GLN A 540 -22.16 -15.60 -9.39
C GLN A 540 -21.10 -14.57 -9.70
N PHE A 541 -19.96 -14.66 -9.05
CA PHE A 541 -18.73 -13.99 -9.48
C PHE A 541 -17.76 -15.12 -9.79
N ASN A 542 -17.15 -15.06 -10.97
CA ASN A 542 -16.42 -16.19 -11.55
C ASN A 542 -15.32 -15.65 -12.45
N LEU A 543 -14.19 -16.35 -12.52
CA LEU A 543 -13.13 -16.02 -13.46
C LEU A 543 -12.74 -17.28 -14.21
N THR A 544 -13.25 -17.46 -15.44
CA THR A 544 -12.92 -18.66 -16.23
C THR A 544 -11.46 -18.64 -16.67
N ALA A 545 -10.89 -19.81 -16.97
CA ALA A 545 -9.50 -19.92 -17.43
C ALA A 545 -9.21 -19.06 -18.68
N SER A 546 -10.16 -18.96 -19.60
CA SER A 546 -10.02 -18.11 -20.79
C SER A 546 -10.08 -16.62 -20.44
N GLU A 547 -10.96 -16.21 -19.53
CA GLU A 547 -11.07 -14.81 -19.07
C GLU A 547 -9.82 -14.41 -18.26
N ALA A 548 -9.32 -15.30 -17.38
CA ALA A 548 -8.08 -15.13 -16.65
C ALA A 548 -6.88 -14.96 -17.60
N GLY A 549 -6.79 -15.78 -18.65
CA GLY A 549 -5.73 -15.67 -19.66
C GLY A 549 -5.77 -14.33 -20.42
N LEU A 550 -6.97 -13.81 -20.72
CA LEU A 550 -7.13 -12.48 -21.35
C LEU A 550 -6.76 -11.35 -20.39
N ALA A 551 -7.19 -11.44 -19.13
CA ALA A 551 -6.80 -10.49 -18.10
C ALA A 551 -5.27 -10.46 -17.92
N LEU A 552 -4.64 -11.63 -17.87
CA LEU A 552 -3.19 -11.74 -17.73
C LEU A 552 -2.46 -11.08 -18.90
N LYS A 553 -2.90 -11.24 -20.15
CA LYS A 553 -2.32 -10.54 -21.31
C LYS A 553 -2.37 -9.03 -21.15
N GLN A 554 -3.52 -8.49 -20.74
CA GLN A 554 -3.67 -7.05 -20.51
C GLN A 554 -2.73 -6.53 -19.42
N PHE A 555 -2.56 -7.30 -18.33
CA PHE A 555 -1.65 -6.92 -17.26
C PHE A 555 -0.18 -7.07 -17.65
N ASP A 556 0.16 -8.02 -18.51
CA ASP A 556 1.52 -8.20 -18.99
C ASP A 556 2.02 -7.01 -19.82
N GLU A 557 1.15 -6.40 -20.63
CA GLU A 557 1.46 -5.13 -21.31
C GLU A 557 1.81 -4.01 -20.33
N LEU A 558 1.08 -3.89 -19.22
CA LEU A 558 1.43 -2.92 -18.17
C LEU A 558 2.82 -3.22 -17.64
N ARG A 559 3.11 -4.49 -17.31
CA ARG A 559 4.39 -4.88 -16.73
C ARG A 559 5.56 -4.56 -17.66
N GLU A 560 5.40 -4.82 -18.95
CA GLU A 560 6.39 -4.49 -19.98
C GLU A 560 6.66 -2.98 -20.03
N VAL A 561 5.61 -2.15 -20.09
CA VAL A 561 5.78 -0.69 -20.14
C VAL A 561 6.43 -0.15 -18.87
N LEU A 562 6.06 -0.66 -17.69
CA LEU A 562 6.69 -0.26 -16.43
C LEU A 562 8.18 -0.64 -16.40
N SER A 563 8.50 -1.88 -16.76
CA SER A 563 9.87 -2.41 -16.83
C SER A 563 10.75 -1.59 -17.77
N ASN A 564 10.26 -1.35 -18.99
CA ASN A 564 10.97 -0.57 -19.99
C ASN A 564 11.15 0.89 -19.56
N THR A 565 10.10 1.52 -19.03
CA THR A 565 10.18 2.93 -18.57
C THR A 565 11.16 3.08 -17.41
N ALA A 566 11.16 2.15 -16.45
CA ALA A 566 12.07 2.18 -15.33
C ALA A 566 13.52 1.95 -15.76
N ARG A 567 13.75 1.00 -16.69
CA ARG A 567 15.08 0.71 -17.27
C ARG A 567 15.62 1.92 -18.04
N ASP A 568 14.81 2.54 -18.91
CA ASP A 568 15.17 3.74 -19.68
C ASP A 568 15.62 4.90 -18.77
N ARG A 569 15.10 4.93 -17.54
CA ARG A 569 15.34 5.99 -16.56
C ARG A 569 16.37 5.65 -15.48
N GLY A 570 16.91 4.42 -15.48
CA GLY A 570 17.87 3.97 -14.46
C GLY A 570 17.26 3.83 -13.06
N ILE A 571 15.95 3.58 -12.99
CA ILE A 571 15.22 3.34 -11.74
C ILE A 571 15.53 1.94 -11.22
N SER A 572 15.62 1.78 -9.91
CA SER A 572 15.84 0.47 -9.27
C SER A 572 14.55 -0.36 -9.32
N PHE A 573 14.32 -1.03 -10.46
CA PHE A 573 13.11 -1.80 -10.73
C PHE A 573 13.27 -3.28 -10.37
N VAL A 574 12.40 -3.79 -9.50
CA VAL A 574 12.45 -5.17 -9.02
C VAL A 574 11.51 -6.04 -9.86
N CYS A 575 12.01 -6.53 -10.99
CA CYS A 575 11.22 -7.36 -11.91
C CYS A 575 10.74 -8.67 -11.29
N GLU A 576 11.51 -9.22 -10.36
CA GLU A 576 11.23 -10.50 -9.71
C GLU A 576 9.89 -10.51 -8.98
N THR A 577 9.39 -9.36 -8.53
CA THR A 577 8.08 -9.28 -7.89
C THR A 577 6.94 -9.63 -8.85
N ARG A 578 7.15 -9.65 -10.18
CA ARG A 578 6.21 -10.24 -11.16
C ARG A 578 5.79 -11.64 -10.75
N ASP A 579 6.76 -12.46 -10.36
CA ASP A 579 6.55 -13.88 -10.08
C ASP A 579 6.32 -14.15 -8.59
N ALA A 580 6.24 -13.12 -7.75
CA ALA A 580 6.06 -13.26 -6.30
C ALA A 580 4.84 -14.11 -5.92
N PHE A 581 3.77 -14.08 -6.72
CA PHE A 581 2.50 -14.76 -6.40
C PHE A 581 2.28 -16.04 -7.20
N VAL A 582 3.26 -16.44 -8.01
CA VAL A 582 3.18 -17.68 -8.79
C VAL A 582 3.06 -18.86 -7.83
N GLY A 583 2.04 -19.69 -8.02
CA GLY A 583 1.73 -20.81 -7.13
C GLY A 583 0.93 -20.43 -5.88
N TYR A 584 0.68 -19.14 -5.64
CA TYR A 584 -0.11 -18.60 -4.53
C TYR A 584 -1.47 -18.02 -4.99
N GLY A 585 -2.04 -18.59 -6.06
CA GLY A 585 -3.29 -18.12 -6.66
C GLY A 585 -4.49 -18.17 -5.72
N TRP A 586 -5.56 -17.46 -6.08
CA TRP A 586 -6.78 -17.33 -5.26
C TRP A 586 -7.47 -18.66 -4.91
N TRP A 587 -7.22 -19.72 -5.69
CA TRP A 587 -7.76 -21.07 -5.47
C TRP A 587 -7.02 -21.86 -4.38
N LYS A 588 -5.92 -21.33 -3.82
CA LYS A 588 -5.19 -21.93 -2.70
C LYS A 588 -5.81 -21.53 -1.35
N GLY A 589 -5.46 -22.24 -0.28
CA GLY A 589 -5.93 -21.97 1.09
C GLY A 589 -6.50 -23.21 1.78
N SER A 590 -6.23 -23.36 3.08
CA SER A 590 -6.73 -24.47 3.89
C SER A 590 -8.06 -24.16 4.61
N ARG A 591 -8.55 -25.10 5.44
CA ARG A 591 -9.80 -24.95 6.22
C ARG A 591 -9.64 -23.87 7.30
N GLY A 592 -10.12 -22.67 7.02
CA GLY A 592 -10.03 -21.51 7.91
C GLY A 592 -9.76 -20.25 7.10
N ASN A 593 -8.88 -20.35 6.10
CA ASN A 593 -8.66 -19.26 5.17
C ASN A 593 -9.72 -19.16 4.08
N LEU A 594 -10.47 -20.20 3.71
CA LEU A 594 -11.57 -20.07 2.74
C LEU A 594 -12.95 -20.28 3.39
N PRO A 595 -13.73 -19.20 3.64
CA PRO A 595 -14.98 -19.27 4.41
C PRO A 595 -16.13 -20.00 3.68
N ASN A 596 -15.90 -20.45 2.45
CA ASN A 596 -16.85 -21.10 1.57
C ASN A 596 -16.61 -22.61 1.40
N THR A 597 -15.59 -23.19 2.05
CA THR A 597 -15.23 -24.62 1.91
C THR A 597 -16.10 -25.56 2.74
N LYS A 598 -17.00 -25.04 3.58
CA LYS A 598 -17.91 -25.81 4.43
C LYS A 598 -19.34 -25.24 4.37
N PRO A 599 -20.39 -26.08 4.45
CA PRO A 599 -21.79 -25.63 4.46
C PRO A 599 -22.17 -24.80 5.71
N TYR A 600 -21.42 -24.95 6.79
CA TYR A 600 -21.48 -24.06 7.95
C TYR A 600 -20.04 -23.69 8.31
N TRP A 601 -19.75 -22.39 8.24
CA TRP A 601 -18.43 -21.87 8.56
C TRP A 601 -18.54 -20.88 9.73
N ALA A 602 -17.72 -21.10 10.75
CA ALA A 602 -17.66 -20.26 11.94
C ALA A 602 -16.87 -19.00 11.62
N VAL A 603 -17.53 -17.84 11.57
CA VAL A 603 -16.87 -16.58 11.17
C VAL A 603 -15.79 -16.14 12.16
N TRP A 604 -15.93 -16.57 13.42
CA TRP A 604 -14.97 -16.30 14.48
C TRP A 604 -13.67 -17.13 14.37
N ASP A 605 -13.64 -18.16 13.52
CA ASP A 605 -12.41 -18.92 13.21
C ASP A 605 -11.52 -18.17 12.21
N TRP A 606 -11.99 -17.03 11.67
CA TRP A 606 -11.22 -16.20 10.75
C TRP A 606 -9.98 -15.62 11.43
N ASN A 607 -8.80 -16.04 10.97
CA ASN A 607 -7.54 -15.40 11.32
C ASN A 607 -6.82 -14.89 10.06
N PRO A 608 -7.00 -13.61 9.68
CA PRO A 608 -6.48 -13.07 8.43
C PRO A 608 -4.95 -13.05 8.34
N TYR A 609 -4.25 -13.28 9.46
CA TYR A 609 -2.80 -13.17 9.60
C TYR A 609 -2.15 -14.45 10.11
N ALA A 610 -2.91 -15.54 10.26
CA ALA A 610 -2.32 -16.84 10.56
C ALA A 610 -1.37 -17.27 9.43
N TYR A 611 -0.23 -17.87 9.82
CA TYR A 611 0.63 -18.56 8.87
C TYR A 611 -0.05 -19.86 8.42
N GLU A 612 -0.03 -20.11 7.12
CA GLU A 612 -0.42 -21.37 6.51
C GLU A 612 0.58 -21.69 5.39
N SER A 613 0.99 -22.96 5.29
CA SER A 613 1.90 -23.42 4.24
C SER A 613 1.23 -23.38 2.85
N GLU A 614 -0.01 -23.86 2.77
CA GLU A 614 -0.82 -23.88 1.54
C GLU A 614 -1.76 -22.67 1.50
N THR A 615 -1.18 -21.48 1.41
CA THR A 615 -1.93 -20.21 1.42
C THR A 615 -2.00 -19.58 0.03
N ARG A 616 -2.78 -18.51 -0.08
CA ARG A 616 -2.80 -17.63 -1.25
C ARG A 616 -2.13 -16.30 -0.93
N ALA A 617 -1.70 -15.58 -1.95
CA ALA A 617 -1.08 -14.27 -1.81
C ALA A 617 -2.08 -13.11 -1.95
N ILE A 618 -3.32 -13.38 -2.38
CA ILE A 618 -4.34 -12.36 -2.60
C ILE A 618 -5.60 -12.56 -1.76
N ARG A 619 -6.25 -11.47 -1.37
CA ARG A 619 -7.58 -11.45 -0.76
C ARG A 619 -8.64 -11.68 -1.82
N THR A 620 -9.54 -12.61 -1.55
CA THR A 620 -10.73 -12.85 -2.38
C THR A 620 -11.90 -12.02 -1.86
N GLY A 621 -12.98 -11.88 -2.64
CA GLY A 621 -14.17 -11.15 -2.17
C GLY A 621 -14.76 -11.71 -0.87
N ASN A 622 -14.60 -13.01 -0.65
CA ASN A 622 -14.99 -13.67 0.60
C ASN A 622 -14.09 -13.24 1.78
N ASP A 623 -12.78 -13.19 1.59
CA ASP A 623 -11.83 -12.83 2.65
C ASP A 623 -12.03 -11.38 3.08
N THR A 624 -12.23 -10.51 2.09
CA THR A 624 -12.38 -9.07 2.29
C THR A 624 -13.59 -8.78 3.16
N VAL A 625 -14.76 -9.34 2.86
CA VAL A 625 -15.98 -9.03 3.64
C VAL A 625 -15.89 -9.44 5.10
N ILE A 626 -15.00 -10.38 5.44
CA ILE A 626 -14.79 -10.89 6.79
C ILE A 626 -13.65 -10.15 7.49
N THR A 627 -12.59 -9.80 6.76
CA THR A 627 -11.41 -9.08 7.27
C THR A 627 -11.68 -7.61 7.54
N GLN A 628 -12.49 -6.98 6.69
CA GLN A 628 -12.78 -5.54 6.70
C GLN A 628 -14.29 -5.30 6.46
N PRO A 629 -15.11 -5.72 7.44
CA PRO A 629 -16.56 -5.63 7.32
C PRO A 629 -17.05 -4.18 7.41
N GLY A 630 -18.03 -3.83 6.57
CA GLY A 630 -18.66 -2.51 6.57
C GLY A 630 -18.31 -1.63 5.38
N ASP A 631 -17.26 -1.99 4.67
CA ASP A 631 -16.92 -1.36 3.41
C ASP A 631 -17.94 -1.70 2.32
N LYS A 632 -18.66 -0.67 1.87
CA LYS A 632 -19.73 -0.79 0.87
C LYS A 632 -19.23 -1.20 -0.52
N ARG A 633 -17.92 -1.09 -0.78
CA ARG A 633 -17.30 -1.40 -2.08
C ARG A 633 -16.42 -2.66 -2.04
N ILE A 634 -16.16 -3.23 -0.87
CA ILE A 634 -15.30 -4.41 -0.69
C ILE A 634 -13.88 -4.14 -1.27
N THR A 635 -13.37 -2.94 -1.01
CA THR A 635 -12.02 -2.42 -1.27
C THR A 635 -10.97 -3.29 -0.59
N GLY A 636 -10.38 -4.22 -1.31
CA GLY A 636 -9.41 -5.17 -0.74
C GLY A 636 -9.55 -6.54 -1.35
N ALA A 637 -10.67 -6.83 -2.02
CA ALA A 637 -10.70 -7.94 -2.96
C ALA A 637 -9.62 -7.72 -4.02
N VAL A 638 -8.98 -8.79 -4.48
CA VAL A 638 -7.86 -8.80 -5.45
C VAL A 638 -6.60 -8.03 -5.03
N HIS A 639 -6.48 -7.65 -3.77
CA HIS A 639 -5.26 -7.04 -3.21
C HIS A 639 -4.37 -8.10 -2.54
N PRO A 640 -3.06 -7.85 -2.38
CA PRO A 640 -2.19 -8.72 -1.60
C PRO A 640 -2.74 -8.91 -0.19
N ASN A 641 -2.73 -10.13 0.33
CA ASN A 641 -2.84 -10.34 1.78
C ASN A 641 -1.45 -10.26 2.42
N LEU A 642 -1.31 -10.53 3.72
CA LEU A 642 0.00 -10.53 4.39
C LEU A 642 1.03 -11.45 3.70
N THR A 643 0.61 -12.62 3.18
CA THR A 643 1.51 -13.48 2.42
C THR A 643 1.95 -12.80 1.13
N GLY A 644 1.04 -12.16 0.40
CA GLY A 644 1.43 -11.38 -0.77
C GLY A 644 2.42 -10.26 -0.45
N HIS A 645 2.12 -9.45 0.58
CA HIS A 645 3.02 -8.36 0.97
C HIS A 645 4.41 -8.85 1.41
N ARG A 646 4.49 -9.96 2.17
CA ARG A 646 5.77 -10.49 2.62
C ARG A 646 6.60 -11.07 1.47
N LEU A 647 5.95 -11.68 0.46
CA LEU A 647 6.62 -12.17 -0.75
C LEU A 647 7.20 -11.02 -1.59
N ILE A 648 6.44 -9.93 -1.76
CA ILE A 648 6.94 -8.71 -2.41
C ILE A 648 8.10 -8.12 -1.61
N ALA A 649 7.93 -7.96 -0.29
CA ALA A 649 8.94 -7.34 0.58
C ALA A 649 10.27 -8.12 0.59
N GLN A 650 10.19 -9.46 0.58
CA GLN A 650 11.37 -10.33 0.49
C GLN A 650 12.15 -10.08 -0.80
N LEU A 651 11.47 -10.14 -1.96
CA LEU A 651 12.13 -9.95 -3.26
C LEU A 651 12.68 -8.55 -3.45
N VAL A 652 11.96 -7.52 -2.98
CA VAL A 652 12.45 -6.14 -2.98
C VAL A 652 13.71 -6.02 -2.11
N TYR A 653 13.70 -6.61 -0.91
CA TYR A 653 14.88 -6.60 -0.05
C TYR A 653 16.06 -7.31 -0.71
N ASP A 654 15.88 -8.54 -1.17
CA ASP A 654 16.94 -9.38 -1.70
C ASP A 654 17.62 -8.76 -2.91
N LYS A 655 16.86 -8.04 -3.75
CA LYS A 655 17.38 -7.45 -4.99
C LYS A 655 18.11 -6.14 -4.81
N ILE A 656 17.72 -5.34 -3.80
CA ILE A 656 18.31 -4.03 -3.59
C ILE A 656 19.36 -4.05 -2.48
N TRP A 657 19.14 -4.84 -1.43
CA TRP A 657 20.00 -4.89 -0.23
C TRP A 657 20.54 -6.28 0.09
N GLY A 658 19.99 -7.37 -0.45
CA GLY A 658 20.39 -8.74 -0.06
C GLY A 658 21.76 -9.22 -0.54
N SER A 659 22.42 -8.48 -1.44
CA SER A 659 23.78 -8.77 -1.91
C SER A 659 24.86 -7.88 -1.27
N GLN A 660 24.49 -7.06 -0.29
CA GLN A 660 25.39 -6.24 0.52
C GLN A 660 25.67 -6.97 1.83
#